data_AF-A0A1I6JBW3-F1
#
_entry.id   AF-A0A1I6JBW3-F1
#
_cell.length_a   1.000
_cell.length_b   1.000
_cell.length_c   1.000
_cell.angle_alpha   90.00
_cell.angle_beta   90.00
_cell.angle_gamma   90.00
#
_symmetry.space_group_name_H-M   'P 1'
#
loop_
_entity.id
_entity.type
_entity.pdbx_description
1 polymer ?
#
loop_
_entity_poly.entity_id
_entity_poly.type
_entity_poly.pdbx_seq_one_letter_code
_entity_poly.pdbx_strand_id
1 'polypeptide(L)'
;MLKSRILFLSAFFTSIVYFSWRTFFTLPIDESIGELVCGFLLLLAELVGFIEALNQYQSRLDFNEPAKPDVELDRYPHVDVLIATYNEDMELLRKTINGCKNMDYPDKNKVHIYLCDDKNRWQIRSLAKEMQIGYITRKEPVDAKAGNYNNALLFTDSPLIATFDADMIPMHDFLMALVPFFFLEETIHKKIGFIQSPQSFYNLDLFQYNLFSETTVPNEQDFFFRHVQLIRNKNNSAIYTGSNTILSREALEKAGGFYTKVITEDLATGLAIQSAGFQCYATASVHANGLAPTDLDNLFKQRERWARGCIQTFRKMKVFRRKGLSLSQKHSYFMALVYWYTPMRRFIFIMAPILYVLFHVTLLKASFGEILLIWLPYALLYNKALSSLTGRIRISRLSNIYDTILFPHLLFTIMLETLGIEKRSFHVTGKDKVSVSLSYKIRTIIPHLLLIVLSSASIIMCLYHWLLSGSSKFMFILFWLLVNLYNLLMAVFFVLGRKSYRTSERIKVILPLTIKYNKEILTTSTFDLSEGGISVLFDFPVYIPVDQNLDITIQNEDSRYCCSLSGKIVHITELKSKWNYAISFTSVSSENLLILYHILYDRIPVHPKKVASQSSFYDDFTRNLHSRGQKNIFSTRKLPRISLQTVLFTTEGKPVTLINFNYEFAFFKLTQVKLYTMTVVIDQEQNLVMECILNDDKKAGCLYKILNSETLAKNPLFLNYLNVWMQEYQANKKTLSMPQKYSTPRDEFTDMDFIKDDYVEMDSSKI
;
A
#
# COMPACT_ATOMS: atom_id res chain seq x y z
N MET A 1 1.23 29.32 14.21
CA MET A 1 -0.19 29.62 13.98
C MET A 1 -0.45 30.85 13.10
N LEU A 2 0.17 32.01 13.36
CA LEU A 2 -0.10 33.25 12.59
C LEU A 2 0.16 33.13 11.08
N LYS A 3 1.31 32.58 10.67
CA LYS A 3 1.64 32.37 9.24
C LYS A 3 0.61 31.49 8.51
N SER A 4 0.10 30.45 9.18
CA SER A 4 -0.93 29.58 8.62
C SER A 4 -2.25 30.33 8.47
N ARG A 5 -2.68 31.08 9.49
CA ARG A 5 -3.90 31.91 9.43
C ARG A 5 -3.84 32.92 8.29
N ILE A 6 -2.71 33.61 8.11
CA ILE A 6 -2.50 34.56 7.00
C ILE A 6 -2.65 33.83 5.66
N LEU A 7 -1.95 32.70 5.47
CA LEU A 7 -2.04 31.92 4.23
C LEU A 7 -3.49 31.53 3.90
N PHE A 8 -4.26 31.07 4.88
CA PHE A 8 -5.65 30.68 4.69
C PHE A 8 -6.57 31.87 4.41
N LEU A 9 -6.41 32.99 5.12
CA LEU A 9 -7.17 34.22 4.85
C LEU A 9 -6.87 34.75 3.45
N SER A 10 -5.60 34.77 3.04
CA SER A 10 -5.20 35.16 1.69
C SER A 10 -5.78 34.22 0.64
N ALA A 11 -5.70 32.91 0.85
CA ALA A 11 -6.30 31.92 -0.07
C ALA A 11 -7.82 32.08 -0.17
N PHE A 12 -8.50 32.33 0.96
CA PHE A 12 -9.94 32.56 0.99
C PHE A 12 -10.33 33.83 0.22
N PHE A 13 -9.64 34.94 0.48
CA PHE A 13 -9.86 36.21 -0.20
C PHE A 13 -9.66 36.09 -1.72
N THR A 14 -8.53 35.53 -2.16
CA THR A 14 -8.27 35.34 -3.60
C THR A 14 -9.25 34.37 -4.25
N SER A 15 -9.76 33.39 -3.51
CA SER A 15 -10.84 32.50 -4.01
C SER A 15 -12.14 33.26 -4.24
N ILE A 16 -12.56 34.14 -3.32
CA ILE A 16 -13.77 34.96 -3.49
C ILE A 16 -13.63 35.86 -4.73
N VAL A 17 -12.47 36.50 -4.90
CA VAL A 17 -12.18 37.34 -6.07
C VAL A 17 -12.27 36.50 -7.34
N TYR A 18 -11.62 35.33 -7.37
CA TYR A 18 -11.64 34.43 -8.52
C TYR A 18 -13.06 33.93 -8.86
N PHE A 19 -13.84 33.45 -7.89
CA PHE A 19 -15.18 32.93 -8.16
C PHE A 19 -16.18 34.03 -8.53
N SER A 20 -16.04 35.24 -7.97
CA SER A 20 -16.81 36.41 -8.40
C SER A 20 -16.47 36.76 -9.85
N TRP A 21 -15.18 36.84 -10.19
CA TRP A 21 -14.74 37.08 -11.57
C TRP A 21 -15.25 35.99 -12.53
N ARG A 22 -15.08 34.72 -12.15
CA ARG A 22 -15.50 33.56 -12.94
C ARG A 22 -17.01 33.60 -13.22
N THR A 23 -17.82 33.92 -12.22
CA THR A 23 -19.29 33.91 -12.32
C THR A 23 -19.81 35.08 -13.15
N PHE A 24 -19.31 36.30 -12.93
CA PHE A 24 -19.92 37.50 -13.51
C PHE A 24 -19.27 37.95 -14.83
N PHE A 25 -18.01 37.60 -15.11
CA PHE A 25 -17.25 38.19 -16.22
C PHE A 25 -16.76 37.18 -17.26
N THR A 26 -16.78 35.88 -16.96
CA THR A 26 -16.12 34.87 -17.83
C THR A 26 -17.06 33.82 -18.41
N LEU A 27 -18.34 33.81 -18.01
CA LEU A 27 -19.32 32.91 -18.60
C LEU A 27 -19.63 33.33 -20.04
N PRO A 28 -19.73 32.37 -20.99
CA PRO A 28 -20.02 32.65 -22.39
C PRO A 28 -21.53 32.90 -22.59
N ILE A 29 -22.07 33.93 -21.95
CA ILE A 29 -23.52 34.23 -21.95
C ILE A 29 -24.02 34.61 -23.35
N ASP A 30 -23.17 35.27 -24.14
CA ASP A 30 -23.50 35.72 -25.49
C ASP A 30 -23.27 34.66 -26.58
N GLU A 31 -22.82 33.44 -26.22
CA GLU A 31 -22.57 32.35 -27.17
C GLU A 31 -23.77 31.39 -27.27
N SER A 32 -23.57 30.23 -27.91
CA SER A 32 -24.58 29.18 -27.98
C SER A 32 -24.99 28.64 -26.60
N ILE A 33 -26.23 28.13 -26.48
CA ILE A 33 -26.72 27.50 -25.24
C ILE A 33 -25.81 26.34 -24.82
N GLY A 34 -25.28 25.57 -25.77
CA GLY A 34 -24.36 24.47 -25.50
C GLY A 34 -23.05 24.94 -24.84
N GLU A 35 -22.50 26.04 -25.30
CA GLU A 35 -21.31 26.68 -24.72
C GLU A 35 -21.58 27.24 -23.32
N LEU A 36 -22.74 27.88 -23.12
CA LEU A 36 -23.17 28.35 -21.81
C LEU A 36 -23.29 27.19 -20.81
N VAL A 37 -23.88 26.06 -21.21
CA VAL A 37 -23.97 24.86 -20.38
C VAL A 37 -22.57 24.32 -20.05
N CYS A 38 -21.67 24.22 -21.04
CA CYS A 38 -20.30 23.77 -20.81
C CYS A 38 -19.53 24.71 -19.85
N GLY A 39 -19.69 26.02 -20.01
CA GLY A 39 -19.10 27.03 -19.13
C GLY A 39 -19.63 26.94 -17.70
N PHE A 40 -20.93 26.73 -17.54
CA PHE A 40 -21.56 26.52 -16.24
C PHE A 40 -21.09 25.22 -15.57
N LEU A 41 -21.01 24.12 -16.32
CA LEU A 41 -20.49 22.85 -15.81
C LEU A 41 -19.03 22.97 -15.34
N LEU A 42 -18.20 23.72 -16.07
CA LEU A 42 -16.83 24.00 -15.67
C LEU A 42 -16.78 24.85 -14.38
N LEU A 43 -17.60 25.91 -14.28
CA LEU A 43 -17.71 26.72 -13.05
C LEU A 43 -18.18 25.87 -11.86
N LEU A 44 -19.18 25.00 -12.05
CA LEU A 44 -19.69 24.11 -11.00
C LEU A 44 -18.60 23.13 -10.54
N ALA A 45 -17.86 22.55 -11.47
CA ALA A 45 -16.70 21.69 -11.21
C ALA A 45 -15.64 22.41 -10.36
N GLU A 46 -15.31 23.65 -10.68
CA GLU A 46 -14.37 24.49 -9.92
C GLU A 46 -14.91 24.79 -8.51
N LEU A 47 -16.19 25.20 -8.41
CA LEU A 47 -16.83 25.58 -7.16
C LEU A 47 -16.93 24.42 -6.16
N VAL A 48 -17.24 23.22 -6.64
CA VAL A 48 -17.26 22.01 -5.81
C VAL A 48 -15.91 21.77 -5.14
N GLY A 49 -14.81 21.87 -5.89
CA GLY A 49 -13.48 21.70 -5.31
C GLY A 49 -13.15 22.75 -4.25
N PHE A 50 -13.57 24.00 -4.48
CA PHE A 50 -13.42 25.06 -3.50
C PHE A 50 -14.23 24.81 -2.22
N ILE A 51 -15.50 24.41 -2.33
CA ILE A 51 -16.35 24.09 -1.18
C ILE A 51 -15.76 22.93 -0.35
N GLU A 52 -15.25 21.88 -1.01
CA GLU A 52 -14.57 20.77 -0.33
C GLU A 52 -13.36 21.24 0.49
N ALA A 53 -12.54 22.14 -0.07
CA ALA A 53 -11.38 22.68 0.62
C ALA A 53 -11.76 23.60 1.80
N LEU A 54 -12.79 24.43 1.63
CA LEU A 54 -13.32 25.26 2.72
C LEU A 54 -13.81 24.42 3.90
N ASN A 55 -14.56 23.36 3.62
CA ASN A 55 -15.06 22.46 4.64
C ASN A 55 -13.93 21.79 5.43
N GLN A 56 -12.86 21.36 4.74
CA GLN A 56 -11.69 20.81 5.41
C GLN A 56 -10.98 21.87 6.28
N TYR A 57 -10.88 23.12 5.81
CA TYR A 57 -10.25 24.20 6.58
C TYR A 57 -11.01 24.51 7.87
N GLN A 58 -12.32 24.71 7.78
CA GLN A 58 -13.17 24.98 8.94
C GLN A 58 -13.14 23.84 9.97
N SER A 59 -12.99 22.61 9.51
CA SER A 59 -12.95 21.45 10.40
C SER A 59 -11.58 21.27 11.08
N ARG A 60 -10.47 21.72 10.46
CA ARG A 60 -9.12 21.63 11.06
C ARG A 60 -8.86 22.67 12.14
N LEU A 61 -9.41 23.89 12.01
CA LEU A 61 -9.16 24.97 12.98
C LEU A 61 -9.55 24.58 14.42
N ASP A 62 -10.58 23.74 14.55
CA ASP A 62 -11.11 23.28 15.83
C ASP A 62 -10.95 21.76 15.99
N PHE A 63 -9.89 21.20 15.40
CA PHE A 63 -9.60 19.79 15.50
C PHE A 63 -9.24 19.42 16.94
N ASN A 64 -10.03 18.54 17.56
CA ASN A 64 -9.75 17.93 18.85
C ASN A 64 -10.03 16.42 18.77
N GLU A 65 -8.99 15.61 18.87
CA GLU A 65 -9.13 14.16 19.08
C GLU A 65 -9.36 13.94 20.58
N PRO A 66 -10.40 13.20 20.99
CA PRO A 66 -10.58 12.93 22.41
C PRO A 66 -9.35 12.20 22.95
N ALA A 67 -8.87 12.61 24.12
CA ALA A 67 -7.84 11.85 24.82
C ALA A 67 -8.42 10.50 25.25
N LYS A 68 -7.63 9.43 25.15
CA LYS A 68 -7.99 8.12 25.67
C LYS A 68 -8.20 8.23 27.18
N PRO A 69 -9.38 7.90 27.72
CA PRO A 69 -9.59 7.91 29.16
C PRO A 69 -8.68 6.90 29.85
N ASP A 70 -8.30 7.23 31.08
CA ASP A 70 -7.70 6.26 32.00
C ASP A 70 -8.83 5.56 32.75
N VAL A 71 -8.84 4.23 32.74
CA VAL A 71 -9.95 3.41 33.23
C VAL A 71 -9.39 2.26 34.04
N GLU A 72 -9.91 2.07 35.25
CA GLU A 72 -9.56 0.94 36.11
C GLU A 72 -9.88 -0.39 35.42
N LEU A 73 -8.96 -1.35 35.55
CA LEU A 73 -8.97 -2.59 34.75
C LEU A 73 -10.18 -3.49 35.03
N ASP A 74 -10.77 -3.41 36.22
CA ASP A 74 -11.96 -4.16 36.64
C ASP A 74 -13.25 -3.65 36.00
N ARG A 75 -13.30 -2.38 35.61
CA ARG A 75 -14.45 -1.72 34.97
C ARG A 75 -14.66 -2.13 33.51
N TYR A 76 -13.69 -2.81 32.90
CA TYR A 76 -13.78 -3.22 31.50
C TYR A 76 -14.97 -4.19 31.28
N PRO A 77 -15.88 -3.89 30.33
CA PRO A 77 -17.13 -4.65 30.15
C PRO A 77 -16.94 -5.93 29.32
N HIS A 78 -18.00 -6.71 29.14
CA HIS A 78 -18.01 -7.79 28.15
C HIS A 78 -17.97 -7.24 26.72
N VAL A 79 -17.31 -7.96 25.81
CA VAL A 79 -17.17 -7.60 24.39
C VAL A 79 -17.43 -8.81 23.51
N ASP A 80 -18.36 -8.68 22.56
CA ASP A 80 -18.53 -9.64 21.47
C ASP A 80 -17.67 -9.22 20.28
N VAL A 81 -16.82 -10.12 19.79
CA VAL A 81 -15.98 -9.90 18.60
C VAL A 81 -16.59 -10.68 17.45
N LEU A 82 -17.15 -9.97 16.47
CA LEU A 82 -17.83 -10.54 15.32
C LEU A 82 -16.96 -10.46 14.06
N ILE A 83 -16.69 -11.62 13.45
CA ILE A 83 -15.91 -11.74 12.20
C ILE A 83 -16.86 -12.19 11.09
N ALA A 84 -17.16 -11.31 10.12
CA ALA A 84 -18.02 -11.66 8.99
C ALA A 84 -17.27 -12.40 7.88
N THR A 85 -17.88 -13.45 7.33
CA THR A 85 -17.36 -14.15 6.15
C THR A 85 -18.44 -14.65 5.20
N TYR A 86 -18.12 -14.68 3.90
CA TYR A 86 -18.99 -15.15 2.83
C TYR A 86 -18.30 -16.13 1.87
N ASN A 87 -17.13 -15.77 1.34
CA ASN A 87 -16.37 -16.58 0.38
C ASN A 87 -14.86 -16.67 0.67
N GLU A 88 -14.40 -16.05 1.75
CA GLU A 88 -13.00 -16.05 2.15
C GLU A 88 -12.52 -17.45 2.52
N ASP A 89 -11.27 -17.74 2.17
CA ASP A 89 -10.65 -19.03 2.47
C ASP A 89 -10.33 -19.20 3.98
N MET A 90 -10.02 -20.44 4.36
CA MET A 90 -9.71 -20.78 5.75
C MET A 90 -8.41 -20.14 6.26
N GLU A 91 -7.43 -19.92 5.39
CA GLU A 91 -6.11 -19.43 5.80
C GLU A 91 -6.18 -17.95 6.18
N LEU A 92 -6.88 -17.16 5.36
CA LEU A 92 -7.20 -15.76 5.63
C LEU A 92 -8.00 -15.62 6.93
N LEU A 93 -9.06 -16.44 7.10
CA LEU A 93 -9.85 -16.44 8.34
C LEU A 93 -9.03 -16.84 9.56
N ARG A 94 -8.14 -17.84 9.42
CA ARG A 94 -7.25 -18.27 10.50
C ARG A 94 -6.35 -17.14 10.98
N LYS A 95 -5.79 -16.33 10.07
CA LYS A 95 -4.97 -15.16 10.42
C LYS A 95 -5.77 -14.15 11.26
N THR A 96 -6.99 -13.84 10.82
CA THR A 96 -7.88 -12.89 11.52
C THR A 96 -8.33 -13.40 12.88
N ILE A 97 -8.80 -14.65 12.97
CA ILE A 97 -9.20 -15.27 14.24
C ILE A 97 -8.02 -15.33 15.21
N ASN A 98 -6.83 -15.66 14.71
CA ASN A 98 -5.62 -15.69 15.52
C ASN A 98 -5.30 -14.32 16.10
N GLY A 99 -5.38 -13.26 15.29
CA GLY A 99 -5.28 -11.87 15.77
C GLY A 99 -6.31 -11.55 16.86
N CYS A 100 -7.57 -11.91 16.66
CA CYS A 100 -8.63 -11.67 17.65
C CYS A 100 -8.35 -12.36 18.99
N LYS A 101 -7.85 -13.60 19.00
CA LYS A 101 -7.51 -14.33 20.24
C LYS A 101 -6.35 -13.69 21.00
N ASN A 102 -5.45 -13.01 20.28
CA ASN A 102 -4.25 -12.39 20.83
C ASN A 102 -4.48 -10.96 21.38
N MET A 103 -5.69 -10.39 21.24
CA MET A 103 -6.02 -9.07 21.79
C MET A 103 -5.97 -9.06 23.32
N ASP A 104 -5.16 -8.20 23.91
CA ASP A 104 -5.06 -7.98 25.35
C ASP A 104 -6.38 -7.46 25.91
N TYR A 105 -6.74 -7.98 27.08
CA TYR A 105 -7.91 -7.57 27.84
C TYR A 105 -7.71 -7.96 29.31
N PRO A 106 -8.21 -7.17 30.29
CA PRO A 106 -7.96 -7.44 31.70
C PRO A 106 -8.49 -8.80 32.16
N ASP A 107 -9.68 -9.18 31.70
CA ASP A 107 -10.27 -10.49 31.90
C ASP A 107 -10.64 -11.10 30.55
N LYS A 108 -9.85 -12.08 30.10
CA LYS A 108 -10.08 -12.76 28.81
C LYS A 108 -11.44 -13.46 28.73
N ASN A 109 -12.07 -13.82 29.86
CA ASN A 109 -13.40 -14.43 29.85
C ASN A 109 -14.51 -13.45 29.48
N LYS A 110 -14.21 -12.14 29.47
CA LYS A 110 -15.12 -11.09 29.00
C LYS A 110 -15.08 -10.88 27.49
N VAL A 111 -14.19 -11.57 26.76
CA VAL A 111 -14.03 -11.43 25.30
C VAL A 111 -14.58 -12.67 24.61
N HIS A 112 -15.68 -12.50 23.88
CA HIS A 112 -16.38 -13.59 23.21
C HIS A 112 -16.23 -13.47 21.69
N ILE A 113 -15.52 -14.42 21.06
CA ILE A 113 -15.20 -14.34 19.63
C ILE A 113 -16.15 -15.24 18.83
N TYR A 114 -16.78 -14.67 17.80
CA TYR A 114 -17.73 -15.36 16.93
C TYR A 114 -17.38 -15.20 15.45
N LEU A 115 -17.32 -16.31 14.74
CA LEU A 115 -17.23 -16.37 13.29
C LEU A 115 -18.64 -16.45 12.68
N CYS A 116 -19.04 -15.39 11.99
CA CYS A 116 -20.36 -15.23 11.39
C CYS A 116 -20.29 -15.62 9.90
N ASP A 117 -20.65 -16.87 9.58
CA ASP A 117 -20.53 -17.42 8.23
C ASP A 117 -21.86 -17.44 7.48
N ASP A 118 -21.93 -16.64 6.43
CA ASP A 118 -23.16 -16.39 5.68
C ASP A 118 -23.58 -17.55 4.77
N LYS A 119 -22.66 -18.49 4.50
CA LYS A 119 -22.87 -19.62 3.57
C LYS A 119 -22.96 -20.99 4.24
N ASN A 120 -22.92 -21.07 5.56
CA ASN A 120 -22.96 -22.34 6.30
C ASN A 120 -21.96 -23.39 5.78
N ARG A 121 -20.69 -23.00 5.67
CA ARG A 121 -19.61 -23.83 5.12
C ARG A 121 -19.02 -24.74 6.19
N TRP A 122 -19.05 -26.05 5.96
CA TRP A 122 -18.59 -27.05 6.93
C TRP A 122 -17.10 -26.88 7.29
N GLN A 123 -16.25 -26.50 6.33
CA GLN A 123 -14.83 -26.25 6.56
C GLN A 123 -14.62 -25.10 7.55
N ILE A 124 -15.41 -24.04 7.41
CA ILE A 124 -15.33 -22.84 8.25
C ILE A 124 -15.85 -23.13 9.66
N ARG A 125 -16.90 -23.95 9.77
CA ARG A 125 -17.35 -24.49 11.06
C ARG A 125 -16.26 -25.32 11.75
N SER A 126 -15.55 -26.16 10.99
CA SER A 126 -14.43 -26.94 11.51
C SER A 126 -13.29 -26.05 11.99
N LEU A 127 -12.95 -25.00 11.24
CA LEU A 127 -11.96 -23.99 11.65
C LEU A 127 -12.35 -23.30 12.95
N ALA A 128 -13.61 -22.86 13.10
CA ALA A 128 -14.09 -22.23 14.32
C ALA A 128 -13.94 -23.16 15.55
N LYS A 129 -14.27 -24.45 15.38
CA LYS A 129 -14.08 -25.48 16.40
C LYS A 129 -12.61 -25.70 16.75
N GLU A 130 -11.75 -25.84 15.73
CA GLU A 130 -10.30 -25.99 15.89
C GLU A 130 -9.68 -24.83 16.66
N MET A 131 -10.10 -23.60 16.34
CA MET A 131 -9.61 -22.38 16.98
C MET A 131 -10.33 -22.04 18.30
N GLN A 132 -11.31 -22.86 18.70
CA GLN A 132 -12.09 -22.73 19.94
C GLN A 132 -12.82 -21.39 20.05
N ILE A 133 -13.52 -21.00 18.99
CA ILE A 133 -14.37 -19.80 18.95
C ILE A 133 -15.81 -20.16 18.59
N GLY A 134 -16.74 -19.24 18.85
CA GLY A 134 -18.14 -19.41 18.47
C GLY A 134 -18.33 -19.42 16.96
N TYR A 135 -19.28 -20.20 16.47
CA TYR A 135 -19.69 -20.23 15.06
C TYR A 135 -21.17 -19.91 14.95
N ILE A 136 -21.49 -18.84 14.23
CA ILE A 136 -22.84 -18.40 13.97
C ILE A 136 -23.09 -18.46 12.47
N THR A 137 -24.21 -19.05 12.07
CA THR A 137 -24.64 -19.09 10.68
C THR A 137 -26.15 -18.96 10.60
N ARG A 138 -26.68 -18.89 9.37
CA ARG A 138 -28.10 -18.79 9.08
C ARG A 138 -28.46 -19.59 7.85
N LYS A 139 -29.76 -19.87 7.69
CA LYS A 139 -30.27 -20.69 6.59
C LYS A 139 -30.17 -19.99 5.24
N GLU A 140 -30.44 -18.70 5.19
CA GLU A 140 -30.48 -17.92 3.95
C GLU A 140 -29.65 -16.63 4.06
N PRO A 141 -28.80 -16.32 3.07
CA PRO A 141 -27.95 -15.12 3.07
C PRO A 141 -28.71 -13.86 2.62
N VAL A 142 -29.75 -13.47 3.37
CA VAL A 142 -30.55 -12.27 3.11
C VAL A 142 -29.84 -11.03 3.63
N ASP A 143 -29.86 -9.90 2.91
CA ASP A 143 -29.25 -8.63 3.36
C ASP A 143 -27.73 -8.67 3.62
N ALA A 144 -27.02 -9.63 3.04
CA ALA A 144 -25.56 -9.75 3.07
C ALA A 144 -24.96 -9.59 4.49
N LYS A 145 -23.85 -8.84 4.63
CA LYS A 145 -23.13 -8.65 5.90
C LYS A 145 -24.00 -8.04 7.01
N ALA A 146 -24.85 -7.08 6.69
CA ALA A 146 -25.77 -6.46 7.65
C ALA A 146 -26.72 -7.50 8.27
N GLY A 147 -27.34 -8.33 7.41
CA GLY A 147 -28.23 -9.40 7.85
C GLY A 147 -27.49 -10.47 8.65
N ASN A 148 -26.25 -10.79 8.27
CA ASN A 148 -25.41 -11.76 8.98
C ASN A 148 -25.10 -11.28 10.40
N TYR A 149 -24.69 -10.03 10.57
CA TYR A 149 -24.50 -9.47 11.91
C TYR A 149 -25.80 -9.33 12.70
N ASN A 150 -26.91 -8.90 12.09
CA ASN A 150 -28.21 -8.87 12.79
C ASN A 150 -28.64 -10.26 13.28
N ASN A 151 -28.36 -11.32 12.52
CA ASN A 151 -28.58 -12.69 12.97
C ASN A 151 -27.69 -13.03 14.18
N ALA A 152 -26.41 -12.61 14.18
CA ALA A 152 -25.52 -12.82 15.30
C ALA A 152 -25.98 -12.12 16.59
N LEU A 153 -26.56 -10.92 16.50
CA LEU A 153 -27.09 -10.20 17.66
C LEU A 153 -28.19 -10.96 18.42
N LEU A 154 -28.85 -11.94 17.78
CA LEU A 154 -29.85 -12.79 18.44
C LEU A 154 -29.24 -13.81 19.40
N PHE A 155 -27.93 -14.06 19.30
CA PHE A 155 -27.23 -15.11 20.05
C PHE A 155 -26.17 -14.55 21.01
N THR A 156 -25.98 -13.24 21.06
CA THR A 156 -24.96 -12.60 21.89
C THR A 156 -25.52 -11.37 22.59
N ASP A 157 -24.99 -11.04 23.78
CA ASP A 157 -25.58 -10.05 24.69
C ASP A 157 -24.56 -9.06 25.29
N SER A 158 -23.29 -9.09 24.88
CA SER A 158 -22.27 -8.20 25.42
C SER A 158 -22.57 -6.72 25.15
N PRO A 159 -22.33 -5.82 26.11
CA PRO A 159 -22.63 -4.38 25.95
C PRO A 159 -21.82 -3.72 24.82
N LEU A 160 -20.63 -4.24 24.50
CA LEU A 160 -19.81 -3.78 23.38
C LEU A 160 -19.67 -4.86 22.30
N ILE A 161 -19.59 -4.42 21.05
CA ILE A 161 -19.45 -5.28 19.87
C ILE A 161 -18.30 -4.78 19.02
N ALA A 162 -17.23 -5.57 18.89
CA ALA A 162 -16.15 -5.32 17.94
C ALA A 162 -16.46 -6.00 16.59
N THR A 163 -16.33 -5.29 15.47
CA THR A 163 -16.57 -5.85 14.14
C THR A 163 -15.31 -5.91 13.31
N PHE A 164 -15.08 -7.06 12.66
CA PHE A 164 -13.96 -7.29 11.75
C PHE A 164 -14.42 -7.92 10.43
N ASP A 165 -13.89 -7.40 9.32
CA ASP A 165 -13.88 -8.14 8.06
C ASP A 165 -12.93 -9.34 8.15
N ALA A 166 -13.20 -10.39 7.35
CA ALA A 166 -12.40 -11.61 7.31
C ALA A 166 -10.90 -11.39 7.03
N ASP A 167 -10.53 -10.26 6.43
CA ASP A 167 -9.15 -9.87 6.09
C ASP A 167 -8.58 -8.78 7.01
N MET A 168 -9.23 -8.43 8.11
CA MET A 168 -8.76 -7.39 9.05
C MET A 168 -8.26 -8.03 10.34
N ILE A 169 -6.94 -8.11 10.49
CA ILE A 169 -6.26 -8.75 11.62
C ILE A 169 -6.05 -7.69 12.72
N PRO A 170 -6.70 -7.80 13.90
CA PRO A 170 -6.43 -6.88 14.99
C PRO A 170 -5.04 -7.10 15.59
N MET A 171 -4.43 -6.00 16.02
CA MET A 171 -3.23 -5.99 16.85
C MET A 171 -3.60 -6.30 18.31
N HIS A 172 -2.61 -6.70 19.10
CA HIS A 172 -2.85 -7.11 20.49
C HIS A 172 -3.48 -5.99 21.32
N ASP A 173 -3.19 -4.72 21.03
CA ASP A 173 -3.65 -3.59 21.83
C ASP A 173 -5.07 -3.11 21.48
N PHE A 174 -5.73 -3.68 20.45
CA PHE A 174 -6.98 -3.15 19.90
C PHE A 174 -8.08 -2.87 20.93
N LEU A 175 -8.40 -3.83 21.80
CA LEU A 175 -9.44 -3.65 22.81
C LEU A 175 -9.00 -2.68 23.90
N MET A 176 -7.75 -2.80 24.39
CA MET A 176 -7.18 -1.91 25.41
C MET A 176 -7.08 -0.46 24.93
N ALA A 177 -6.94 -0.25 23.63
CA ALA A 177 -6.88 1.07 23.02
C ALA A 177 -8.26 1.70 22.84
N LEU A 178 -9.27 0.92 22.41
CA LEU A 178 -10.56 1.48 21.97
C LEU A 178 -11.68 1.43 23.03
N VAL A 179 -11.71 0.42 23.90
CA VAL A 179 -12.74 0.29 24.94
C VAL A 179 -12.77 1.49 25.91
N PRO A 180 -11.63 2.07 26.35
CA PRO A 180 -11.64 3.21 27.27
C PRO A 180 -12.47 4.40 26.78
N PHE A 181 -12.58 4.61 25.47
CA PHE A 181 -13.35 5.74 24.94
C PHE A 181 -14.84 5.68 25.24
N PHE A 182 -15.41 4.51 25.56
CA PHE A 182 -16.80 4.39 26.02
C PHE A 182 -17.03 4.96 27.42
N PHE A 183 -15.98 5.26 28.17
CA PHE A 183 -16.08 5.94 29.47
C PHE A 183 -16.09 7.47 29.33
N LEU A 184 -15.88 8.01 28.13
CA LEU A 184 -16.05 9.46 27.88
C LEU A 184 -17.45 9.94 28.21
N GLU A 185 -18.46 9.06 28.18
CA GLU A 185 -19.85 9.38 28.52
C GLU A 185 -19.98 10.11 29.87
N GLU A 186 -19.10 9.80 30.82
CA GLU A 186 -19.04 10.41 32.16
C GLU A 186 -18.59 11.87 32.12
N THR A 187 -17.71 12.20 31.17
CA THR A 187 -17.12 13.54 31.04
C THR A 187 -17.87 14.43 30.06
N ILE A 188 -18.43 13.85 28.98
CA ILE A 188 -19.14 14.60 27.94
C ILE A 188 -20.67 14.55 28.08
N HIS A 189 -21.18 13.86 29.11
CA HIS A 189 -22.60 13.67 29.41
C HIS A 189 -23.43 13.17 28.21
N LYS A 190 -22.86 12.28 27.41
CA LYS A 190 -23.50 11.76 26.20
C LYS A 190 -23.00 10.35 25.89
N LYS A 191 -23.95 9.45 25.62
CA LYS A 191 -23.66 8.05 25.29
C LYS A 191 -22.82 7.91 24.01
N ILE A 192 -21.83 7.02 24.02
CA ILE A 192 -20.97 6.70 22.89
C ILE A 192 -21.64 5.61 22.06
N GLY A 193 -21.74 5.86 20.75
CA GLY A 193 -22.30 4.94 19.77
C GLY A 193 -21.26 3.97 19.24
N PHE A 194 -20.15 4.50 18.72
CA PHE A 194 -19.03 3.69 18.25
C PHE A 194 -17.70 4.45 18.28
N ILE A 195 -16.62 3.67 18.27
CA ILE A 195 -15.23 4.12 18.16
C ILE A 195 -14.59 3.43 16.95
N GLN A 196 -14.28 4.20 15.92
CA GLN A 196 -13.69 3.74 14.67
C GLN A 196 -12.18 3.91 14.69
N SER A 197 -11.42 2.82 14.58
CA SER A 197 -9.98 2.92 14.30
C SER A 197 -9.70 2.89 12.80
N PRO A 198 -8.55 3.38 12.32
CA PRO A 198 -8.16 3.34 10.92
C PRO A 198 -8.12 1.92 10.35
N GLN A 199 -8.52 1.77 9.09
CA GLN A 199 -8.16 0.58 8.31
C GLN A 199 -6.78 0.80 7.71
N SER A 200 -5.79 0.07 8.25
CA SER A 200 -4.44 0.01 7.71
C SER A 200 -4.26 -1.28 6.92
N PHE A 201 -3.29 -1.31 6.01
CA PHE A 201 -3.05 -2.46 5.15
C PHE A 201 -1.59 -2.90 5.24
N TYR A 202 -1.38 -4.21 5.39
CA TYR A 202 -0.02 -4.78 5.51
C TYR A 202 0.65 -4.99 4.14
N ASN A 203 -0.14 -5.03 3.07
CA ASN A 203 0.35 -5.06 1.69
C ASN A 203 0.27 -3.67 1.04
N LEU A 204 1.07 -3.48 0.00
CA LEU A 204 0.98 -2.29 -0.85
C LEU A 204 -0.34 -2.27 -1.60
N ASP A 205 -1.00 -1.11 -1.65
CA ASP A 205 -2.11 -0.94 -2.57
C ASP A 205 -1.62 -0.87 -4.03
N LEU A 206 -2.56 -1.00 -4.98
CA LEU A 206 -2.23 -0.95 -6.40
C LEU A 206 -1.68 0.40 -6.85
N PHE A 207 -2.03 1.51 -6.20
CA PHE A 207 -1.49 2.81 -6.59
C PHE A 207 -0.02 2.91 -6.24
N GLN A 208 0.38 2.38 -5.09
CA GLN A 208 1.76 2.26 -4.69
C GLN A 208 2.49 1.25 -5.58
N TYR A 209 1.94 0.05 -5.75
CA TYR A 209 2.59 -1.05 -6.43
C TYR A 209 2.71 -0.85 -7.96
N ASN A 210 1.61 -0.51 -8.65
CA ASN A 210 1.62 -0.35 -10.10
C ASN A 210 2.32 0.93 -10.56
N LEU A 211 2.44 1.95 -9.71
CA LEU A 211 3.16 3.19 -10.06
C LEU A 211 4.57 3.27 -9.49
N PHE A 212 5.15 2.17 -8.98
CA PHE A 212 6.48 2.14 -8.37
C PHE A 212 6.67 3.23 -7.30
N SER A 213 5.65 3.40 -6.45
CA SER A 213 5.53 4.51 -5.51
C SER A 213 5.58 4.06 -4.04
N GLU A 214 5.97 2.81 -3.78
CA GLU A 214 6.01 2.17 -2.47
C GLU A 214 6.83 2.90 -1.40
N THR A 215 7.83 3.69 -1.78
CA THR A 215 8.67 4.48 -0.86
C THR A 215 8.33 5.96 -0.84
N THR A 216 7.45 6.43 -1.72
CA THR A 216 7.23 7.86 -1.96
C THR A 216 5.82 8.33 -1.68
N VAL A 217 4.83 7.43 -1.74
CA VAL A 217 3.41 7.76 -1.65
C VAL A 217 2.75 6.91 -0.55
N PRO A 218 1.93 7.52 0.33
CA PRO A 218 1.12 6.78 1.29
C PRO A 218 0.05 5.92 0.64
N ASN A 219 -0.49 4.98 1.40
CA ASN A 219 -1.68 4.24 0.96
C ASN A 219 -2.80 5.22 0.61
N GLU A 220 -3.60 4.89 -0.40
CA GLU A 220 -4.70 5.71 -0.85
C GLU A 220 -5.68 6.00 0.31
N GLN A 221 -5.99 5.02 1.15
CA GLN A 221 -7.00 5.18 2.20
C GLN A 221 -6.50 5.99 3.42
N ASP A 222 -5.18 6.18 3.56
CA ASP A 222 -4.60 6.94 4.67
C ASP A 222 -5.17 8.37 4.74
N PHE A 223 -5.44 8.99 3.59
CA PHE A 223 -6.02 10.32 3.56
C PHE A 223 -7.40 10.36 4.21
N PHE A 224 -8.22 9.34 3.96
CA PHE A 224 -9.55 9.25 4.54
C PHE A 224 -9.46 9.00 6.07
N PHE A 225 -8.74 7.97 6.50
CA PHE A 225 -8.72 7.60 7.92
C PHE A 225 -7.91 8.55 8.80
N ARG A 226 -6.76 9.04 8.34
CA ARG A 226 -5.84 9.85 9.16
C ARG A 226 -6.07 11.35 9.05
N HIS A 227 -7.03 11.77 8.22
CA HIS A 227 -7.38 13.18 8.08
C HIS A 227 -8.90 13.38 8.03
N VAL A 228 -9.58 12.82 7.02
CA VAL A 228 -11.02 13.10 6.80
C VAL A 228 -11.89 12.59 7.96
N GLN A 229 -11.65 11.39 8.48
CA GLN A 229 -12.40 10.84 9.62
C GLN A 229 -12.18 11.68 10.89
N LEU A 230 -10.93 12.03 11.16
CA LEU A 230 -10.56 12.79 12.36
C LEU A 230 -11.23 14.17 12.40
N ILE A 231 -11.28 14.89 11.28
CA ILE A 231 -11.96 16.20 11.23
C ILE A 231 -13.49 16.07 11.38
N ARG A 232 -14.07 14.89 11.15
CA ARG A 232 -15.51 14.63 11.31
C ARG A 232 -15.93 14.40 12.75
N ASN A 233 -14.98 14.11 13.65
CA ASN A 233 -15.24 14.02 15.09
C ASN A 233 -15.90 15.29 15.63
N LYS A 234 -15.45 16.47 15.16
CA LYS A 234 -15.98 17.79 15.55
C LYS A 234 -17.50 17.88 15.41
N ASN A 235 -18.03 17.32 14.33
CA ASN A 235 -19.44 17.44 13.99
C ASN A 235 -20.25 16.21 14.41
N ASN A 236 -19.67 15.27 15.17
CA ASN A 236 -20.27 13.96 15.45
C ASN A 236 -20.73 13.26 14.15
N SER A 237 -19.87 13.25 13.15
CA SER A 237 -20.16 12.69 11.82
C SER A 237 -19.10 11.70 11.35
N ALA A 238 -18.31 11.15 12.28
CA ALA A 238 -17.40 10.04 12.01
C ALA A 238 -18.17 8.93 11.27
N ILE A 239 -17.53 8.27 10.31
CA ILE A 239 -18.20 7.23 9.52
C ILE A 239 -17.78 5.88 10.08
N TYR A 240 -18.77 5.04 10.42
CA TYR A 240 -18.53 3.61 10.63
C TYR A 240 -18.22 2.98 9.27
N THR A 241 -17.06 2.32 9.15
CA THR A 241 -16.54 1.76 7.89
C THR A 241 -16.57 0.23 7.86
N GLY A 242 -17.41 -0.39 8.69
CA GLY A 242 -17.74 -1.82 8.62
C GLY A 242 -16.76 -2.76 9.33
N SER A 243 -15.55 -2.29 9.69
CA SER A 243 -14.52 -3.07 10.36
C SER A 243 -13.66 -2.17 11.25
N ASN A 244 -12.86 -2.78 12.13
CA ASN A 244 -11.91 -2.11 13.03
C ASN A 244 -12.61 -1.11 13.96
N THR A 245 -13.82 -1.47 14.40
CA THR A 245 -14.72 -0.61 15.16
C THR A 245 -15.24 -1.36 16.36
N ILE A 246 -15.38 -0.67 17.49
CA ILE A 246 -16.18 -1.13 18.62
C ILE A 246 -17.48 -0.29 18.64
N LEU A 247 -18.62 -0.95 18.74
CA LEU A 247 -19.95 -0.35 18.81
C LEU A 247 -20.58 -0.63 20.17
N SER A 248 -21.37 0.30 20.68
CA SER A 248 -22.29 0.07 21.79
C SER A 248 -23.50 -0.72 21.30
N ARG A 249 -23.82 -1.82 21.98
CA ARG A 249 -25.04 -2.60 21.71
C ARG A 249 -26.28 -1.75 21.90
N GLU A 250 -26.35 -0.97 22.98
CA GLU A 250 -27.47 -0.06 23.25
C GLU A 250 -27.71 0.90 22.08
N ALA A 251 -26.63 1.44 21.52
CA ALA A 251 -26.70 2.36 20.39
C ALA A 251 -27.20 1.68 19.12
N LEU A 252 -26.71 0.48 18.87
CA LEU A 252 -27.09 -0.32 17.71
C LEU A 252 -28.55 -0.76 17.78
N GLU A 253 -29.03 -1.20 18.94
CA GLU A 253 -30.43 -1.58 19.15
C GLU A 253 -31.37 -0.38 18.99
N LYS A 254 -31.02 0.78 19.57
CA LYS A 254 -31.78 2.03 19.34
C LYS A 254 -31.78 2.49 17.89
N ALA A 255 -30.74 2.16 17.12
CA ALA A 255 -30.68 2.43 15.69
C ALA A 255 -31.49 1.42 14.85
N GLY A 256 -31.97 0.33 15.45
CA GLY A 256 -32.71 -0.75 14.78
C GLY A 256 -31.81 -1.85 14.20
N GLY A 257 -30.63 -2.07 14.77
CA GLY A 257 -29.63 -3.03 14.30
C GLY A 257 -28.74 -2.48 13.18
N PHE A 258 -28.01 -3.37 12.51
CA PHE A 258 -27.28 -3.05 11.28
C PHE A 258 -28.26 -2.79 10.14
N TYR A 259 -28.05 -1.69 9.40
CA TYR A 259 -29.00 -1.20 8.42
C TYR A 259 -28.95 -1.99 7.10
N THR A 260 -30.04 -2.63 6.70
CA THR A 260 -30.03 -3.60 5.57
C THR A 260 -30.44 -3.05 4.20
N LYS A 261 -30.97 -1.83 4.11
CA LYS A 261 -31.65 -1.35 2.88
C LYS A 261 -30.73 -0.69 1.84
N VAL A 262 -29.41 -0.71 2.05
CA VAL A 262 -28.39 -0.15 1.14
C VAL A 262 -27.18 -1.06 1.05
N ILE A 263 -26.39 -0.91 -0.02
CA ILE A 263 -25.19 -1.75 -0.26
C ILE A 263 -24.04 -1.41 0.69
N THR A 264 -23.95 -0.17 1.17
CA THR A 264 -22.98 0.25 2.22
C THR A 264 -23.71 0.36 3.56
N GLU A 265 -23.98 -0.79 4.16
CA GLU A 265 -24.70 -0.91 5.43
C GLU A 265 -24.00 -0.17 6.56
N ASP A 266 -22.67 -0.12 6.51
CA ASP A 266 -21.79 0.46 7.50
C ASP A 266 -22.02 1.97 7.65
N LEU A 267 -21.90 2.72 6.54
CA LEU A 267 -22.17 4.16 6.50
C LEU A 267 -23.60 4.45 6.98
N ALA A 268 -24.57 3.65 6.56
CA ALA A 268 -25.96 3.80 6.94
C ALA A 268 -26.19 3.51 8.43
N THR A 269 -25.58 2.47 8.98
CA THR A 269 -25.67 2.10 10.40
C THR A 269 -25.06 3.18 11.28
N GLY A 270 -23.87 3.69 10.94
CA GLY A 270 -23.24 4.78 11.66
C GLY A 270 -24.09 6.06 11.66
N LEU A 271 -24.70 6.39 10.51
CA LEU A 271 -25.63 7.51 10.39
C LEU A 271 -26.90 7.29 11.23
N ALA A 272 -27.42 6.06 11.28
CA ALA A 272 -28.58 5.72 12.10
C ALA A 272 -28.29 5.87 13.60
N ILE A 273 -27.12 5.41 14.07
CA ILE A 273 -26.65 5.56 15.45
C ILE A 273 -26.53 7.04 15.83
N GLN A 274 -25.89 7.86 14.99
CA GLN A 274 -25.77 9.30 15.23
C GLN A 274 -27.13 10.01 15.22
N SER A 275 -28.03 9.59 14.33
CA SER A 275 -29.40 10.08 14.24
C SER A 275 -30.25 9.69 15.46
N ALA A 276 -29.86 8.64 16.20
CA ALA A 276 -30.46 8.25 17.48
C ALA A 276 -29.88 9.03 18.68
N GLY A 277 -28.98 9.99 18.44
CA GLY A 277 -28.45 10.90 19.46
C GLY A 277 -27.12 10.50 20.08
N PHE A 278 -26.51 9.40 19.64
CA PHE A 278 -25.22 8.93 20.18
C PHE A 278 -24.03 9.74 19.65
N GLN A 279 -22.98 9.82 20.45
CA GLN A 279 -21.69 10.41 20.09
C GLN A 279 -20.76 9.35 19.50
N CYS A 280 -20.13 9.63 18.37
CA CYS A 280 -19.25 8.68 17.68
C CYS A 280 -17.92 9.34 17.37
N TYR A 281 -16.83 8.59 17.52
CA TYR A 281 -15.47 9.08 17.30
C TYR A 281 -14.68 8.16 16.39
N ALA A 282 -13.73 8.75 15.66
CA ALA A 282 -12.65 8.06 15.00
C ALA A 282 -11.31 8.39 15.68
N THR A 283 -10.40 7.42 15.75
CA THR A 283 -9.05 7.59 16.32
C THR A 283 -7.99 7.64 15.23
N ALA A 284 -6.86 8.28 15.51
CA ALA A 284 -5.73 8.37 14.57
C ALA A 284 -4.82 7.14 14.59
N SER A 285 -4.84 6.40 15.70
CA SER A 285 -3.96 5.26 15.97
C SER A 285 -4.48 3.99 15.28
N VAL A 286 -3.59 3.35 14.52
CA VAL A 286 -3.85 2.06 13.86
C VAL A 286 -3.82 0.96 14.92
N HIS A 287 -4.84 0.10 14.93
CA HIS A 287 -4.97 -1.04 15.84
C HIS A 287 -5.32 -2.37 15.13
N ALA A 288 -5.42 -2.36 13.80
CA ALA A 288 -5.70 -3.53 13.00
C ALA A 288 -5.18 -3.31 11.57
N ASN A 289 -4.72 -4.39 10.94
CA ASN A 289 -4.14 -4.40 9.60
C ASN A 289 -4.87 -5.40 8.72
N GLY A 290 -5.23 -4.98 7.51
CA GLY A 290 -5.85 -5.88 6.55
C GLY A 290 -5.19 -5.94 5.19
N LEU A 291 -5.91 -6.54 4.25
CA LEU A 291 -5.45 -6.77 2.88
C LEU A 291 -6.08 -5.77 1.91
N ALA A 292 -5.26 -4.93 1.28
CA ALA A 292 -5.68 -4.07 0.17
C ALA A 292 -5.89 -4.92 -1.10
N PRO A 293 -6.82 -4.53 -2.00
CA PRO A 293 -7.05 -5.24 -3.26
C PRO A 293 -5.75 -5.42 -4.06
N THR A 294 -5.49 -6.65 -4.51
CA THR A 294 -4.26 -7.01 -5.25
C THR A 294 -4.44 -7.03 -6.77
N ASP A 295 -5.65 -6.84 -7.27
CA ASP A 295 -5.97 -6.79 -8.70
C ASP A 295 -6.95 -5.65 -9.04
N LEU A 296 -6.92 -5.27 -10.31
CA LEU A 296 -7.65 -4.11 -10.82
C LEU A 296 -9.18 -4.29 -10.72
N ASP A 297 -9.69 -5.50 -10.96
CA ASP A 297 -11.12 -5.73 -11.02
C ASP A 297 -11.75 -5.60 -9.62
N ASN A 298 -11.13 -6.20 -8.61
CA ASN A 298 -11.55 -6.03 -7.23
C ASN A 298 -11.44 -4.57 -6.75
N LEU A 299 -10.38 -3.85 -7.13
CA LEU A 299 -10.25 -2.43 -6.81
C LEU A 299 -11.42 -1.61 -7.40
N PHE A 300 -11.69 -1.72 -8.70
CA PHE A 300 -12.75 -0.94 -9.34
C PHE A 300 -14.14 -1.33 -8.81
N LYS A 301 -14.44 -2.62 -8.66
CA LYS A 301 -15.69 -3.10 -8.03
C LYS A 301 -15.86 -2.56 -6.62
N GLN A 302 -14.78 -2.48 -5.84
CA GLN A 302 -14.83 -1.92 -4.49
C GLN A 302 -15.22 -0.43 -4.52
N ARG A 303 -14.58 0.37 -5.38
CA ARG A 303 -14.88 1.82 -5.48
C ARG A 303 -16.26 2.10 -6.08
N GLU A 304 -16.69 1.32 -7.06
CA GLU A 304 -18.06 1.39 -7.59
C GLU A 304 -19.09 1.12 -6.48
N ARG A 305 -18.86 0.10 -5.66
CA ARG A 305 -19.75 -0.24 -4.54
C ARG A 305 -19.86 0.91 -3.55
N TRP A 306 -18.73 1.49 -3.15
CA TRP A 306 -18.70 2.60 -2.20
C TRP A 306 -19.39 3.85 -2.75
N ALA A 307 -19.14 4.21 -4.01
CA ALA A 307 -19.80 5.33 -4.67
C ALA A 307 -21.31 5.16 -4.70
N ARG A 308 -21.77 3.99 -5.15
CA ARG A 308 -23.21 3.67 -5.23
C ARG A 308 -23.86 3.66 -3.86
N GLY A 309 -23.25 2.98 -2.90
CA GLY A 309 -23.76 2.88 -1.55
C GLY A 309 -23.88 4.23 -0.85
N CYS A 310 -22.94 5.14 -1.08
CA CYS A 310 -23.03 6.51 -0.56
C CYS A 310 -24.23 7.27 -1.13
N ILE A 311 -24.45 7.19 -2.46
CA ILE A 311 -25.61 7.80 -3.14
C ILE A 311 -26.93 7.19 -2.64
N GLN A 312 -26.99 5.86 -2.53
CA GLN A 312 -28.15 5.14 -2.01
C GLN A 312 -28.46 5.50 -0.56
N THR A 313 -27.45 5.57 0.30
CA THR A 313 -27.58 5.99 1.70
C THR A 313 -28.19 7.38 1.75
N PHE A 314 -27.67 8.32 0.97
CA PHE A 314 -28.15 9.69 0.95
C PHE A 314 -29.63 9.80 0.54
N ARG A 315 -30.01 9.09 -0.53
CA ARG A 315 -31.39 9.03 -1.06
C ARG A 315 -32.35 8.28 -0.13
N LYS A 316 -32.05 7.01 0.18
CA LYS A 316 -32.96 6.10 0.91
C LYS A 316 -33.11 6.50 2.37
N MET A 317 -32.06 7.03 3.01
CA MET A 317 -32.16 7.53 4.39
C MET A 317 -32.63 8.99 4.48
N LYS A 318 -32.86 9.65 3.33
CA LYS A 318 -33.35 11.03 3.22
C LYS A 318 -32.57 11.99 4.12
N VAL A 319 -31.24 11.99 4.02
CA VAL A 319 -30.31 12.61 5.00
C VAL A 319 -30.71 14.04 5.39
N PHE A 320 -31.07 14.89 4.43
CA PHE A 320 -31.49 16.27 4.73
C PHE A 320 -32.78 16.37 5.56
N ARG A 321 -33.71 15.43 5.38
CA ARG A 321 -35.01 15.39 6.08
C ARG A 321 -34.99 14.50 7.33
N ARG A 322 -33.89 13.77 7.58
CA ARG A 322 -33.77 12.87 8.73
C ARG A 322 -33.78 13.68 10.04
N LYS A 323 -34.59 13.24 11.00
CA LYS A 323 -34.64 13.79 12.36
C LYS A 323 -33.46 13.29 13.19
N GLY A 324 -33.06 14.04 14.23
CA GLY A 324 -31.95 13.67 15.12
C GLY A 324 -30.55 13.96 14.58
N LEU A 325 -30.41 14.29 13.28
CA LEU A 325 -29.16 14.85 12.73
C LEU A 325 -29.17 16.38 12.79
N SER A 326 -28.09 16.96 13.31
CA SER A 326 -27.83 18.40 13.25
C SER A 326 -27.56 18.88 11.82
N LEU A 327 -27.67 20.19 11.60
CA LEU A 327 -27.32 20.78 10.29
C LEU A 327 -25.86 20.54 9.92
N SER A 328 -24.96 20.57 10.91
CA SER A 328 -23.53 20.29 10.70
C SER A 328 -23.29 18.83 10.27
N GLN A 329 -23.98 17.87 10.91
CA GLN A 329 -23.93 16.46 10.49
C GLN A 329 -24.45 16.28 9.06
N LYS A 330 -25.59 16.90 8.73
CA LYS A 330 -26.18 16.84 7.37
C LYS A 330 -25.23 17.40 6.33
N HIS A 331 -24.59 18.55 6.60
CA HIS A 331 -23.57 19.12 5.74
C HIS A 331 -22.36 18.18 5.58
N SER A 332 -21.87 17.62 6.68
CA SER A 332 -20.73 16.69 6.65
C SER A 332 -21.01 15.42 5.82
N TYR A 333 -22.21 14.86 5.92
CA TYR A 333 -22.63 13.74 5.07
C TYR A 333 -22.84 14.14 3.61
N PHE A 334 -23.37 15.35 3.35
CA PHE A 334 -23.47 15.88 2.00
C PHE A 334 -22.08 16.05 1.36
N MET A 335 -21.07 16.51 2.11
CA MET A 335 -19.70 16.58 1.59
C MET A 335 -19.10 15.20 1.29
N ALA A 336 -19.46 14.16 2.06
CA ALA A 336 -19.07 12.79 1.72
C ALA A 336 -19.72 12.30 0.40
N LEU A 337 -20.96 12.70 0.14
CA LEU A 337 -21.62 12.44 -1.14
C LEU A 337 -20.92 13.18 -2.29
N VAL A 338 -20.64 14.47 -2.13
CA VAL A 338 -20.01 15.33 -3.14
C VAL A 338 -18.66 14.78 -3.59
N TYR A 339 -17.86 14.22 -2.66
CA TYR A 339 -16.59 13.56 -2.97
C TYR A 339 -16.74 12.46 -4.04
N TRP A 340 -17.84 11.70 -4.04
CA TRP A 340 -18.05 10.67 -5.05
C TRP A 340 -18.32 11.22 -6.45
N TYR A 341 -18.58 12.52 -6.61
CA TYR A 341 -18.70 13.18 -7.91
C TYR A 341 -17.38 13.78 -8.43
N THR A 342 -16.25 13.64 -7.71
CA THR A 342 -14.92 14.05 -8.21
C THR A 342 -14.53 13.43 -9.56
N PRO A 343 -14.93 12.18 -9.91
CA PRO A 343 -14.58 11.63 -11.22
C PRO A 343 -15.31 12.35 -12.37
N MET A 344 -16.53 12.84 -12.14
CA MET A 344 -17.25 13.68 -13.11
C MET A 344 -16.57 15.04 -13.28
N ARG A 345 -16.16 15.67 -12.17
CA ARG A 345 -15.33 16.89 -12.20
C ARG A 345 -14.05 16.68 -13.00
N ARG A 346 -13.40 15.53 -12.80
CA ARG A 346 -12.15 15.19 -13.50
C ARG A 346 -12.34 15.06 -15.00
N PHE A 347 -13.43 14.42 -15.43
CA PHE A 347 -13.79 14.33 -16.83
C PHE A 347 -14.01 15.70 -17.46
N ILE A 348 -14.74 16.60 -16.78
CA ILE A 348 -14.95 17.99 -17.23
C ILE A 348 -13.61 18.73 -17.43
N PHE A 349 -12.67 18.61 -16.48
CA PHE A 349 -11.35 19.25 -16.60
C PHE A 349 -10.48 18.69 -17.72
N ILE A 350 -10.63 17.41 -18.07
CA ILE A 350 -9.94 16.83 -19.23
C ILE A 350 -10.56 17.33 -20.53
N MET A 351 -11.89 17.36 -20.61
CA MET A 351 -12.62 17.74 -21.82
C MET A 351 -12.57 19.24 -22.11
N ALA A 352 -12.55 20.11 -21.10
CA ALA A 352 -12.61 21.55 -21.28
C ALA A 352 -11.59 22.11 -22.31
N PRO A 353 -10.27 21.88 -22.19
CA PRO A 353 -9.32 22.38 -23.19
C PRO A 353 -9.44 21.65 -24.54
N ILE A 354 -9.87 20.39 -24.56
CA ILE A 354 -10.08 19.61 -25.81
C ILE A 354 -11.25 20.21 -26.61
N LEU A 355 -12.36 20.50 -25.93
CA LEU A 355 -13.57 21.10 -26.52
C LEU A 355 -13.28 22.46 -27.14
N TYR A 356 -12.49 23.30 -26.46
CA TYR A 356 -12.11 24.60 -27.01
C TYR A 356 -11.20 24.48 -28.23
N VAL A 357 -10.16 23.64 -28.19
CA VAL A 357 -9.16 23.60 -29.27
C VAL A 357 -9.67 22.86 -30.51
N LEU A 358 -10.33 21.71 -30.35
CA LEU A 358 -10.75 20.88 -31.49
C LEU A 358 -12.14 21.24 -32.02
N PHE A 359 -13.03 21.74 -31.15
CA PHE A 359 -14.44 21.95 -31.49
C PHE A 359 -14.87 23.41 -31.36
N HIS A 360 -13.96 24.31 -31.02
CA HIS A 360 -14.22 25.75 -30.86
C HIS A 360 -15.34 26.10 -29.87
N VAL A 361 -15.59 25.22 -28.90
CA VAL A 361 -16.58 25.46 -27.83
C VAL A 361 -15.95 26.42 -26.81
N THR A 362 -16.54 27.60 -26.61
CA THR A 362 -16.06 28.55 -25.61
C THR A 362 -16.61 28.17 -24.23
N LEU A 363 -15.75 27.81 -23.28
CA LEU A 363 -16.15 27.51 -21.88
C LEU A 363 -15.81 28.64 -20.88
N LEU A 364 -14.87 29.50 -21.26
CA LEU A 364 -14.33 30.57 -20.44
C LEU A 364 -13.90 31.73 -21.35
N LYS A 365 -14.54 32.88 -21.18
CA LYS A 365 -14.16 34.15 -21.82
C LYS A 365 -13.23 34.92 -20.90
N ALA A 366 -11.94 34.91 -21.19
CA ALA A 366 -10.96 35.71 -20.45
C ALA A 366 -9.74 36.01 -21.31
N SER A 367 -9.13 37.16 -21.09
CA SER A 367 -7.79 37.46 -21.58
C SER A 367 -6.74 36.70 -20.75
N PHE A 368 -5.57 36.48 -21.35
CA PHE A 368 -4.45 35.85 -20.66
C PHE A 368 -3.96 36.67 -19.45
N GLY A 369 -4.02 38.01 -19.55
CA GLY A 369 -3.64 38.92 -18.46
C GLY A 369 -4.55 38.77 -17.23
N GLU A 370 -5.87 38.66 -17.44
CA GLU A 370 -6.83 38.42 -16.35
C GLU A 370 -6.59 37.08 -15.66
N ILE A 371 -6.29 36.02 -16.43
CA ILE A 371 -5.94 34.70 -15.87
C ILE A 371 -4.69 34.79 -14.98
N LEU A 372 -3.64 35.47 -15.44
CA LEU A 372 -2.42 35.64 -14.64
C LEU A 372 -2.65 36.50 -13.38
N LEU A 373 -3.49 37.53 -13.46
CA LEU A 373 -3.73 38.43 -12.35
C LEU A 373 -4.68 37.85 -11.30
N ILE A 374 -5.70 37.09 -11.72
CA ILE A 374 -6.80 36.64 -10.85
C ILE A 374 -6.66 35.15 -10.53
N TRP A 375 -6.55 34.29 -11.54
CA TRP A 375 -6.53 32.83 -11.33
C TRP A 375 -5.21 32.35 -10.72
N LEU A 376 -4.05 32.84 -11.19
CA LEU A 376 -2.76 32.31 -10.74
C LEU A 376 -2.49 32.54 -9.24
N PRO A 377 -2.72 33.74 -8.65
CA PRO A 377 -2.56 33.94 -7.21
C PRO A 377 -3.53 33.08 -6.40
N TYR A 378 -4.79 32.96 -6.84
CA TYR A 378 -5.76 32.04 -6.27
C TYR A 378 -5.23 30.60 -6.28
N ALA A 379 -4.83 30.08 -7.44
CA ALA A 379 -4.40 28.70 -7.60
C ALA A 379 -3.17 28.38 -6.73
N LEU A 380 -2.19 29.28 -6.65
CA LEU A 380 -0.98 29.08 -5.84
C LEU A 380 -1.29 29.09 -4.33
N LEU A 381 -2.06 30.08 -3.86
CA LEU A 381 -2.42 30.20 -2.44
C LEU A 381 -3.35 29.05 -2.01
N TYR A 382 -4.32 28.70 -2.85
CA TYR A 382 -5.23 27.57 -2.64
C TYR A 382 -4.47 26.25 -2.49
N ASN A 383 -3.61 25.90 -3.45
CA ASN A 383 -2.86 24.64 -3.40
C ASN A 383 -1.89 24.60 -2.20
N LYS A 384 -1.28 25.73 -1.86
CA LYS A 384 -0.39 25.83 -0.69
C LYS A 384 -1.16 25.69 0.63
N ALA A 385 -2.33 26.33 0.73
CA ALA A 385 -3.23 26.21 1.88
C ALA A 385 -3.69 24.75 2.07
N LEU A 386 -4.15 24.09 1.00
CA LEU A 386 -4.58 22.70 1.04
C LEU A 386 -3.43 21.75 1.42
N SER A 387 -2.24 21.92 0.84
CA SER A 387 -1.05 21.11 1.20
C SER A 387 -0.66 21.26 2.67
N SER A 388 -0.77 22.48 3.22
CA SER A 388 -0.55 22.74 4.65
C SER A 388 -1.62 22.09 5.53
N LEU A 389 -2.85 21.96 5.02
CA LEU A 389 -3.99 21.39 5.73
C LEU A 389 -3.92 19.87 5.81
N THR A 390 -3.49 19.19 4.75
CA THR A 390 -3.44 17.72 4.70
C THR A 390 -2.13 17.14 5.26
N GLY A 391 -1.18 17.99 5.65
CA GLY A 391 0.12 17.57 6.16
C GLY A 391 0.93 16.74 5.15
N ARG A 392 0.67 16.92 3.84
CA ARG A 392 1.20 16.12 2.72
C ARG A 392 0.87 14.63 2.77
N ILE A 393 -0.19 14.22 3.48
CA ILE A 393 -0.73 12.85 3.35
C ILE A 393 -1.28 12.64 1.93
N ARG A 394 -1.97 13.66 1.40
CA ARG A 394 -2.42 13.74 0.00
C ARG A 394 -2.08 15.11 -0.58
N ILE A 395 -1.63 15.11 -1.84
CA ILE A 395 -1.38 16.33 -2.64
C ILE A 395 -2.26 16.33 -3.89
N SER A 396 -2.57 17.53 -4.41
CA SER A 396 -3.44 17.74 -5.58
C SER A 396 -3.05 16.89 -6.79
N ARG A 397 -1.75 16.80 -7.11
CA ARG A 397 -1.24 15.95 -8.20
C ARG A 397 -1.67 14.49 -8.05
N LEU A 398 -1.51 13.92 -6.86
CA LEU A 398 -1.81 12.52 -6.60
C LEU A 398 -3.32 12.27 -6.67
N SER A 399 -4.14 13.17 -6.12
CA SER A 399 -5.61 13.11 -6.26
C SER A 399 -6.02 13.13 -7.73
N ASN A 400 -5.40 13.99 -8.56
CA ASN A 400 -5.70 14.04 -9.99
C ASN A 400 -5.33 12.75 -10.73
N ILE A 401 -4.24 12.08 -10.36
CA ILE A 401 -3.87 10.77 -10.91
C ILE A 401 -4.93 9.73 -10.52
N TYR A 402 -5.33 9.68 -9.25
CA TYR A 402 -6.31 8.70 -8.77
C TYR A 402 -7.69 8.92 -9.39
N ASP A 403 -8.16 10.17 -9.43
CA ASP A 403 -9.42 10.52 -10.09
C ASP A 403 -9.37 10.19 -11.60
N THR A 404 -8.22 10.41 -12.27
CA THR A 404 -8.05 10.03 -13.69
C THR A 404 -8.10 8.52 -13.88
N ILE A 405 -7.52 7.73 -12.97
CA ILE A 405 -7.57 6.26 -13.04
C ILE A 405 -9.00 5.73 -12.86
N LEU A 406 -9.74 6.32 -11.93
CA LEU A 406 -11.05 5.80 -11.49
C LEU A 406 -12.21 6.28 -12.36
N PHE A 407 -12.14 7.46 -13.00
CA PHE A 407 -13.31 8.06 -13.62
C PHE A 407 -14.03 7.24 -14.68
N PRO A 408 -13.38 6.44 -15.57
CA PRO A 408 -14.14 5.74 -16.60
C PRO A 408 -15.10 4.70 -16.01
N HIS A 409 -14.71 4.09 -14.89
CA HIS A 409 -15.51 3.07 -14.17
C HIS A 409 -16.59 3.72 -13.31
N LEU A 410 -16.24 4.83 -12.66
CA LEU A 410 -17.15 5.50 -11.73
C LEU A 410 -18.17 6.42 -12.41
N LEU A 411 -17.82 7.09 -13.52
CA LEU A 411 -18.65 8.13 -14.14
C LEU A 411 -20.06 7.64 -14.47
N PHE A 412 -20.18 6.57 -15.26
CA PHE A 412 -21.47 6.01 -15.62
C PHE A 412 -22.21 5.42 -14.42
N THR A 413 -21.48 4.77 -13.53
CA THR A 413 -22.01 4.17 -12.30
C THR A 413 -22.69 5.21 -11.42
N ILE A 414 -22.04 6.35 -11.18
CA ILE A 414 -22.56 7.46 -10.39
C ILE A 414 -23.78 8.08 -11.06
N MET A 415 -23.73 8.31 -12.38
CA MET A 415 -24.86 8.89 -13.13
C MET A 415 -26.11 8.01 -13.04
N LEU A 416 -25.98 6.70 -13.29
CA LEU A 416 -27.11 5.76 -13.22
C LEU A 416 -27.70 5.66 -11.81
N GLU A 417 -26.86 5.57 -10.79
CA GLU A 417 -27.33 5.48 -9.40
C GLU A 417 -27.97 6.81 -8.93
N THR A 418 -27.47 7.96 -9.40
CA THR A 418 -28.10 9.27 -9.13
C THR A 418 -29.52 9.32 -9.69
N LEU A 419 -29.74 8.78 -10.89
CA LEU A 419 -31.06 8.64 -11.51
C LEU A 419 -31.95 7.56 -10.85
N GLY A 420 -31.40 6.77 -9.93
CA GLY A 420 -32.12 5.70 -9.23
C GLY A 420 -32.21 4.39 -10.00
N ILE A 421 -31.36 4.20 -11.02
CA ILE A 421 -31.25 2.94 -11.77
C ILE A 421 -30.33 2.02 -10.99
N GLU A 422 -30.93 1.17 -10.15
CA GLU A 422 -30.18 0.22 -9.31
C GLU A 422 -29.76 -1.01 -10.13
N LYS A 423 -28.46 -1.32 -10.14
CA LYS A 423 -27.95 -2.60 -10.68
C LYS A 423 -28.43 -3.73 -9.78
N ARG A 424 -29.22 -4.66 -10.34
CA ARG A 424 -29.94 -5.73 -9.59
C ARG A 424 -29.04 -6.84 -9.03
N SER A 425 -27.80 -6.99 -9.49
CA SER A 425 -26.92 -8.08 -9.07
C SER A 425 -25.73 -7.59 -8.23
N PHE A 426 -25.61 -8.19 -7.04
CA PHE A 426 -24.46 -8.08 -6.15
C PHE A 426 -23.46 -9.17 -6.51
N HIS A 427 -22.24 -8.78 -6.90
CA HIS A 427 -21.13 -9.72 -7.08
C HIS A 427 -20.14 -9.52 -5.94
N VAL A 428 -19.88 -10.58 -5.19
CA VAL A 428 -18.86 -10.57 -4.13
C VAL A 428 -17.49 -10.52 -4.78
N THR A 429 -16.63 -9.67 -4.27
CA THR A 429 -15.22 -9.60 -4.66
C THR A 429 -14.54 -10.90 -4.23
N GLY A 430 -13.97 -11.64 -5.19
CA GLY A 430 -13.11 -12.79 -4.85
C GLY A 430 -11.80 -12.26 -4.28
N LYS A 431 -11.25 -12.88 -3.23
CA LYS A 431 -9.97 -12.44 -2.64
C LYS A 431 -8.75 -13.17 -3.24
N ASP A 432 -8.98 -14.03 -4.23
CA ASP A 432 -7.94 -14.78 -4.91
C ASP A 432 -7.13 -13.89 -5.85
N LYS A 433 -5.81 -14.13 -5.91
CA LYS A 433 -4.89 -13.52 -6.89
C LYS A 433 -5.15 -14.09 -8.29
N VAL A 434 -6.30 -13.80 -8.90
CA VAL A 434 -6.58 -14.19 -10.28
C VAL A 434 -5.90 -13.19 -11.21
N SER A 435 -5.07 -13.68 -12.13
CA SER A 435 -4.49 -12.85 -13.17
C SER A 435 -5.60 -12.29 -14.05
N VAL A 436 -5.79 -10.97 -13.99
CA VAL A 436 -6.79 -10.28 -14.82
C VAL A 436 -6.49 -10.54 -16.29
N SER A 437 -7.51 -10.97 -17.04
CA SER A 437 -7.38 -11.28 -18.46
C SER A 437 -6.85 -10.08 -19.24
N LEU A 438 -6.07 -10.35 -20.29
CA LEU A 438 -5.56 -9.30 -21.18
C LEU A 438 -6.69 -8.46 -21.78
N SER A 439 -7.82 -9.10 -22.12
CA SER A 439 -9.00 -8.44 -22.67
C SER A 439 -9.62 -7.42 -21.71
N TYR A 440 -9.68 -7.73 -20.40
CA TYR A 440 -10.17 -6.79 -19.40
C TYR A 440 -9.26 -5.56 -19.29
N LYS A 441 -7.94 -5.77 -19.21
CA LYS A 441 -6.97 -4.67 -19.16
C LYS A 441 -7.09 -3.74 -20.37
N ILE A 442 -7.22 -4.31 -21.57
CA ILE A 442 -7.41 -3.54 -22.81
C ILE A 442 -8.68 -2.70 -22.71
N ARG A 443 -9.81 -3.27 -22.29
CA ARG A 443 -11.08 -2.53 -22.12
C ARG A 443 -10.96 -1.36 -21.14
N THR A 444 -10.27 -1.57 -20.01
CA THR A 444 -10.00 -0.54 -19.00
C THR A 444 -9.11 0.59 -19.53
N ILE A 445 -8.16 0.28 -20.43
CA ILE A 445 -7.24 1.25 -21.03
C ILE A 445 -7.90 2.10 -22.13
N ILE A 446 -8.82 1.54 -22.93
CA ILE A 446 -9.41 2.21 -24.11
C ILE A 446 -9.90 3.64 -23.83
N PRO A 447 -10.69 3.93 -22.78
CA PRO A 447 -11.14 5.30 -22.51
C PRO A 447 -9.99 6.29 -22.29
N HIS A 448 -8.91 5.84 -21.66
CA HIS A 448 -7.71 6.66 -21.44
C HIS A 448 -6.96 6.91 -22.75
N LEU A 449 -6.82 5.89 -23.61
CA LEU A 449 -6.17 6.04 -24.91
C LEU A 449 -6.92 7.00 -25.83
N LEU A 450 -8.26 6.91 -25.87
CA LEU A 450 -9.08 7.84 -26.65
C LEU A 450 -8.84 9.29 -26.21
N LEU A 451 -8.81 9.55 -24.90
CA LEU A 451 -8.53 10.88 -24.37
C LEU A 451 -7.08 11.32 -24.59
N ILE A 452 -6.11 10.39 -24.60
CA ILE A 452 -4.72 10.69 -24.97
C ILE A 452 -4.63 11.12 -26.43
N VAL A 453 -5.29 10.42 -27.34
CA VAL A 453 -5.34 10.80 -28.76
C VAL A 453 -5.95 12.19 -28.94
N LEU A 454 -7.12 12.44 -28.33
CA LEU A 454 -7.78 13.74 -28.39
C LEU A 454 -6.93 14.86 -27.77
N SER A 455 -6.32 14.61 -26.60
CA SER A 455 -5.44 15.57 -25.94
C SER A 455 -4.18 15.84 -26.76
N SER A 456 -3.63 14.83 -27.44
CA SER A 456 -2.42 14.98 -28.26
C SER A 456 -2.72 15.76 -29.54
N ALA A 457 -3.83 15.45 -30.21
CA ALA A 457 -4.33 16.26 -31.32
C ALA A 457 -4.59 17.71 -30.90
N SER A 458 -5.19 17.92 -29.72
CA SER A 458 -5.40 19.25 -29.15
C SER A 458 -4.08 19.97 -28.89
N ILE A 459 -3.03 19.31 -28.39
CA ILE A 459 -1.72 19.94 -28.17
C ILE A 459 -1.11 20.39 -29.49
N ILE A 460 -1.14 19.55 -30.52
CA ILE A 460 -0.61 19.88 -31.86
C ILE A 460 -1.36 21.08 -32.45
N MET A 461 -2.70 21.05 -32.42
CA MET A 461 -3.53 22.16 -32.91
C MET A 461 -3.34 23.44 -32.09
N CYS A 462 -3.21 23.33 -30.77
CA CYS A 462 -2.95 24.45 -29.88
C CYS A 462 -1.60 25.12 -30.20
N LEU A 463 -0.56 24.32 -30.45
CA LEU A 463 0.76 24.83 -30.88
C LEU A 463 0.69 25.49 -32.26
N TYR A 464 0.01 24.87 -33.22
CA TYR A 464 -0.20 25.42 -34.55
C TYR A 464 -0.90 26.79 -34.52
N HIS A 465 -2.02 26.90 -33.80
CA HIS A 465 -2.73 28.17 -33.66
C HIS A 465 -1.92 29.22 -32.88
N TRP A 466 -1.14 28.81 -31.89
CA TRP A 466 -0.25 29.72 -31.17
C TRP A 466 0.82 30.30 -32.09
N LEU A 467 1.48 29.46 -32.91
CA LEU A 467 2.50 29.88 -33.86
C LEU A 467 1.96 30.84 -34.93
N LEU A 468 0.74 30.62 -35.42
CA LEU A 468 0.14 31.48 -36.44
C LEU A 468 -0.40 32.80 -35.88
N SER A 469 -1.09 32.76 -34.74
CA SER A 469 -1.78 33.93 -34.20
C SER A 469 -0.90 34.78 -33.27
N GLY A 470 0.18 34.21 -32.74
CA GLY A 470 0.98 34.82 -31.66
C GLY A 470 0.21 35.01 -30.34
N SER A 471 -1.02 34.50 -30.22
CA SER A 471 -1.90 34.80 -29.09
C SER A 471 -1.50 34.06 -27.82
N SER A 472 -1.26 34.82 -26.74
CA SER A 472 -0.85 34.26 -25.44
C SER A 472 -1.90 33.37 -24.77
N LYS A 473 -3.18 33.42 -25.21
CA LYS A 473 -4.25 32.57 -24.65
C LYS A 473 -3.95 31.07 -24.76
N PHE A 474 -3.25 30.67 -25.84
CA PHE A 474 -2.90 29.27 -26.08
C PHE A 474 -1.86 28.74 -25.08
N MET A 475 -1.08 29.60 -24.41
CA MET A 475 -0.13 29.17 -23.39
C MET A 475 -0.83 28.54 -22.18
N PHE A 476 -1.92 29.17 -21.70
CA PHE A 476 -2.70 28.66 -20.57
C PHE A 476 -3.40 27.33 -20.91
N ILE A 477 -3.94 27.22 -22.12
CA ILE A 477 -4.61 26.01 -22.59
C ILE A 477 -3.59 24.87 -22.75
N LEU A 478 -2.43 25.16 -23.35
CA LEU A 478 -1.34 24.21 -23.51
C LEU A 478 -0.88 23.67 -22.16
N PHE A 479 -0.75 24.53 -21.13
CA PHE A 479 -0.41 24.12 -19.78
C PHE A 479 -1.38 23.03 -19.26
N TRP A 480 -2.70 23.26 -19.37
CA TRP A 480 -3.69 22.29 -18.91
C TRP A 480 -3.73 21.02 -19.75
N LEU A 481 -3.55 21.12 -21.07
CA LEU A 481 -3.43 19.96 -21.94
C LEU A 481 -2.24 19.07 -21.55
N LEU A 482 -1.08 19.66 -21.26
CA LEU A 482 0.11 18.92 -20.82
C LEU A 482 -0.09 18.26 -19.45
N VAL A 483 -0.70 18.98 -18.50
CA VAL A 483 -1.05 18.42 -17.18
C VAL A 483 -2.05 17.25 -17.33
N ASN A 484 -3.07 17.40 -18.16
CA ASN A 484 -4.06 16.33 -18.40
C ASN A 484 -3.43 15.13 -19.10
N LEU A 485 -2.59 15.36 -20.13
CA LEU A 485 -1.85 14.31 -20.82
C LEU A 485 -0.96 13.52 -19.85
N TYR A 486 -0.22 14.20 -18.97
CA TYR A 486 0.57 13.54 -17.93
C TYR A 486 -0.27 12.60 -17.07
N ASN A 487 -1.42 13.06 -16.57
CA ASN A 487 -2.26 12.25 -15.69
C ASN A 487 -2.89 11.05 -16.44
N LEU A 488 -3.25 11.24 -17.71
CA LEU A 488 -3.75 10.16 -18.57
C LEU A 488 -2.66 9.11 -18.82
N LEU A 489 -1.42 9.52 -19.07
CA LEU A 489 -0.28 8.60 -19.21
C LEU A 489 -0.01 7.83 -17.91
N MET A 490 -0.07 8.50 -16.76
CA MET A 490 0.04 7.83 -15.45
C MET A 490 -1.09 6.81 -15.22
N ALA A 491 -2.31 7.11 -15.68
CA ALA A 491 -3.41 6.15 -15.61
C ALA A 491 -3.19 4.94 -16.53
N VAL A 492 -2.63 5.12 -17.72
CA VAL A 492 -2.22 3.99 -18.57
C VAL A 492 -1.13 3.16 -17.90
N PHE A 493 -0.10 3.77 -17.30
CA PHE A 493 0.92 3.04 -16.55
C PHE A 493 0.30 2.24 -15.38
N PHE A 494 -0.63 2.83 -14.65
CA PHE A 494 -1.35 2.13 -13.58
C PHE A 494 -2.05 0.86 -14.08
N VAL A 495 -2.80 0.94 -15.19
CA VAL A 495 -3.56 -0.20 -15.72
C VAL A 495 -2.65 -1.25 -16.37
N LEU A 496 -1.56 -0.85 -17.01
CA LEU A 496 -0.54 -1.80 -17.47
C LEU A 496 0.02 -2.63 -16.31
N GLY A 497 0.15 -2.01 -15.13
CA GLY A 497 0.47 -2.67 -13.88
C GLY A 497 1.86 -3.30 -13.84
N ARG A 498 2.17 -4.02 -12.77
CA ARG A 498 3.45 -4.72 -12.60
C ARG A 498 3.19 -6.21 -12.35
N LYS A 499 4.01 -7.11 -12.92
CA LYS A 499 3.92 -8.54 -12.60
C LYS A 499 4.37 -8.75 -11.15
N SER A 500 3.56 -9.46 -10.36
CA SER A 500 3.98 -9.96 -9.04
C SER A 500 4.49 -11.38 -9.20
N TYR A 501 5.68 -11.65 -8.67
CA TYR A 501 6.31 -12.97 -8.67
C TYR A 501 6.17 -13.70 -7.33
N ARG A 502 5.53 -13.05 -6.35
CA ARG A 502 5.49 -13.54 -4.96
C ARG A 502 4.07 -13.96 -4.57
N THR A 503 3.98 -15.11 -3.93
CA THR A 503 2.75 -15.67 -3.35
C THR A 503 2.38 -14.95 -2.06
N SER A 504 3.35 -14.72 -1.16
CA SER A 504 3.18 -13.97 0.09
C SER A 504 3.90 -12.62 0.08
N GLU A 505 3.37 -11.67 0.85
CA GLU A 505 3.96 -10.34 1.01
C GLU A 505 5.15 -10.40 1.98
N ARG A 506 6.21 -9.65 1.64
CA ARG A 506 7.40 -9.50 2.48
C ARG A 506 7.38 -8.16 3.18
N ILE A 507 7.42 -8.19 4.50
CA ILE A 507 7.40 -7.04 5.37
C ILE A 507 8.84 -6.74 5.81
N LYS A 508 9.23 -5.46 5.78
CA LYS A 508 10.51 -5.03 6.37
C LYS A 508 10.39 -5.06 7.88
N VAL A 509 11.12 -5.99 8.49
CA VAL A 509 11.16 -6.21 9.93
C VAL A 509 12.61 -6.43 10.30
N ILE A 510 13.10 -5.74 11.34
CA ILE A 510 14.43 -5.95 11.91
C ILE A 510 14.20 -6.52 13.30
N LEU A 511 14.44 -7.82 13.46
CA LEU A 511 14.32 -8.55 14.71
C LEU A 511 15.59 -9.37 14.92
N PRO A 512 16.07 -9.50 16.16
CA PRO A 512 17.15 -10.42 16.47
C PRO A 512 16.70 -11.86 16.20
N LEU A 513 17.61 -12.65 15.65
CA LEU A 513 17.38 -14.07 15.42
C LEU A 513 18.65 -14.87 15.61
N THR A 514 18.44 -16.15 15.87
CA THR A 514 19.50 -17.15 15.96
C THR A 514 19.29 -18.21 14.87
N ILE A 515 20.33 -18.50 14.09
CA ILE A 515 20.36 -19.59 13.12
C ILE A 515 21.27 -20.68 13.68
N LYS A 516 20.74 -21.89 13.78
CA LYS A 516 21.50 -23.09 14.13
C LYS A 516 21.56 -24.01 12.92
N TYR A 517 22.75 -24.53 12.66
CA TYR A 517 22.95 -25.60 11.68
C TYR A 517 24.12 -26.46 12.16
N ASN A 518 23.97 -27.79 12.09
CA ASN A 518 24.91 -28.74 12.68
C ASN A 518 25.17 -28.45 14.19
N LYS A 519 26.33 -27.88 14.52
CA LYS A 519 26.74 -27.46 15.88
C LYS A 519 27.03 -25.96 15.97
N GLU A 520 26.88 -25.23 14.87
CA GLU A 520 27.19 -23.81 14.79
C GLU A 520 25.96 -22.98 15.16
N ILE A 521 26.20 -21.87 15.85
CA ILE A 521 25.17 -20.91 16.24
C ILE A 521 25.57 -19.54 15.71
N LEU A 522 24.74 -19.00 14.82
CA LEU A 522 24.91 -17.66 14.26
C LEU A 522 23.83 -16.73 14.79
N THR A 523 24.23 -15.58 15.31
CA THR A 523 23.31 -14.52 15.75
C THR A 523 23.32 -13.38 14.75
N THR A 524 22.14 -12.97 14.30
CA THR A 524 22.00 -11.87 13.32
C THR A 524 20.62 -11.21 13.46
N SER A 525 20.26 -10.33 12.53
CA SER A 525 18.94 -9.73 12.45
C SER A 525 18.27 -9.95 11.11
N THR A 526 16.94 -9.96 11.13
CA THR A 526 16.13 -9.99 9.90
C THR A 526 16.29 -8.69 9.11
N PHE A 527 16.16 -8.81 7.79
CA PHE A 527 16.01 -7.69 6.86
C PHE A 527 14.57 -7.56 6.38
N ASP A 528 13.99 -8.69 5.98
CA ASP A 528 12.57 -8.82 5.66
C ASP A 528 12.07 -10.22 6.02
N LEU A 529 10.76 -10.33 6.24
CA LEU A 529 10.08 -11.55 6.64
C LEU A 529 8.76 -11.68 5.87
N SER A 530 8.38 -12.91 5.53
CA SER A 530 7.09 -13.28 4.95
C SER A 530 6.61 -14.59 5.56
N GLU A 531 5.40 -14.99 5.23
CA GLU A 531 4.85 -16.29 5.63
C GLU A 531 5.65 -17.49 5.06
N GLY A 532 6.30 -17.31 3.90
CA GLY A 532 7.04 -18.39 3.22
C GLY A 532 8.57 -18.32 3.33
N GLY A 533 9.13 -17.27 3.93
CA GLY A 533 10.58 -17.14 4.04
C GLY A 533 11.04 -15.85 4.68
N ILE A 534 12.35 -15.80 4.93
CA ILE A 534 13.05 -14.76 5.68
C ILE A 534 14.30 -14.31 4.93
N SER A 535 14.68 -13.05 5.08
CA SER A 535 15.97 -12.53 4.66
C SER A 535 16.75 -12.06 5.87
N VAL A 536 18.04 -12.38 5.96
CA VAL A 536 18.91 -11.99 7.08
C VAL A 536 20.17 -11.30 6.58
N LEU A 537 20.70 -10.37 7.35
CA LEU A 537 21.89 -9.58 6.97
C LEU A 537 23.10 -9.91 7.84
N PHE A 538 24.19 -10.35 7.23
CA PHE A 538 25.48 -10.48 7.90
C PHE A 538 26.44 -9.37 7.47
N ASP A 539 27.30 -8.94 8.39
CA ASP A 539 28.38 -7.99 8.08
C ASP A 539 29.56 -8.66 7.35
N PHE A 540 29.64 -9.99 7.41
CA PHE A 540 30.67 -10.81 6.77
C PHE A 540 30.03 -11.95 5.96
N PRO A 541 30.61 -12.39 4.83
CA PRO A 541 30.07 -13.50 4.03
C PRO A 541 30.28 -14.83 4.76
N VAL A 542 29.33 -15.26 5.58
CA VAL A 542 29.41 -16.52 6.32
C VAL A 542 29.16 -17.73 5.40
N TYR A 543 30.04 -18.73 5.44
CA TYR A 543 29.77 -19.99 4.75
C TYR A 543 28.67 -20.78 5.45
N ILE A 544 27.63 -21.15 4.71
CA ILE A 544 26.57 -22.05 5.17
C ILE A 544 26.37 -23.09 4.05
N PRO A 545 26.52 -24.39 4.33
CA PRO A 545 26.36 -25.43 3.31
C PRO A 545 24.94 -25.43 2.71
N VAL A 546 24.86 -25.53 1.38
CA VAL A 546 23.61 -25.33 0.61
C VAL A 546 22.52 -26.36 0.94
N ASP A 547 22.91 -27.59 1.25
CA ASP A 547 21.97 -28.70 1.47
C ASP A 547 21.45 -28.81 2.92
N GLN A 548 22.01 -28.02 3.83
CA GLN A 548 21.67 -28.06 5.25
C GLN A 548 20.34 -27.37 5.53
N ASN A 549 19.55 -27.99 6.43
CA ASN A 549 18.36 -27.35 6.97
C ASN A 549 18.79 -26.44 8.12
N LEU A 550 18.29 -25.21 8.12
CA LEU A 550 18.61 -24.19 9.12
C LEU A 550 17.47 -24.12 10.13
N ASP A 551 17.81 -24.25 11.41
CA ASP A 551 16.87 -24.01 12.49
C ASP A 551 16.97 -22.55 12.93
N ILE A 552 15.89 -21.82 12.75
CA ILE A 552 15.81 -20.36 12.90
C ILE A 552 14.91 -20.07 14.08
N THR A 553 15.43 -19.34 15.06
CA THR A 553 14.63 -18.83 16.18
C THR A 553 14.58 -17.32 16.11
N ILE A 554 13.38 -16.77 15.96
CA ILE A 554 13.10 -15.33 15.91
C ILE A 554 12.47 -14.93 17.24
N GLN A 555 12.98 -13.86 17.86
CA GLN A 555 12.44 -13.32 19.09
C GLN A 555 12.22 -11.81 18.95
N ASN A 556 11.07 -11.32 19.39
CA ASN A 556 10.81 -9.88 19.43
C ASN A 556 11.57 -9.21 20.60
N GLU A 557 11.86 -7.91 20.51
CA GLU A 557 12.61 -7.17 21.54
C GLU A 557 11.94 -7.26 22.91
N ASP A 558 10.62 -7.12 22.97
CA ASP A 558 9.82 -7.25 24.20
C ASP A 558 9.57 -8.71 24.61
N SER A 559 10.17 -9.68 23.92
CA SER A 559 10.03 -11.13 24.15
C SER A 559 8.59 -11.67 24.11
N ARG A 560 7.63 -10.87 23.61
CA ARG A 560 6.21 -11.27 23.48
C ARG A 560 6.01 -12.46 22.55
N TYR A 561 6.79 -12.53 21.47
CA TYR A 561 6.71 -13.59 20.47
C TYR A 561 8.07 -14.24 20.28
N CYS A 562 8.09 -15.58 20.37
CA CYS A 562 9.23 -16.42 20.09
C CYS A 562 8.80 -17.53 19.12
N CYS A 563 9.42 -17.57 17.94
CA CYS A 563 9.03 -18.48 16.86
C CYS A 563 10.23 -19.28 16.39
N SER A 564 10.08 -20.59 16.32
CA SER A 564 11.07 -21.53 15.78
C SER A 564 10.61 -22.08 14.43
N LEU A 565 11.48 -21.97 13.43
CA LEU A 565 11.21 -22.27 12.03
C LEU A 565 12.37 -23.10 11.46
N SER A 566 12.11 -23.89 10.43
CA SER A 566 13.18 -24.53 9.65
C SER A 566 13.14 -24.07 8.19
N GLY A 567 14.31 -23.89 7.58
CA GLY A 567 14.40 -23.41 6.21
C GLY A 567 15.71 -23.70 5.49
N LYS A 568 15.75 -23.42 4.18
CA LYS A 568 16.92 -23.59 3.31
C LYS A 568 17.29 -22.32 2.57
N ILE A 569 18.57 -22.12 2.35
CA ILE A 569 19.07 -20.97 1.59
C ILE A 569 18.64 -21.11 0.13
N VAL A 570 18.00 -20.07 -0.39
CA VAL A 570 17.58 -19.99 -1.78
C VAL A 570 18.37 -18.97 -2.58
N HIS A 571 18.89 -17.92 -1.91
CA HIS A 571 19.62 -16.86 -2.59
C HIS A 571 20.52 -16.04 -1.65
N ILE A 572 21.74 -15.70 -2.08
CA ILE A 572 22.66 -14.82 -1.36
C ILE A 572 23.11 -13.68 -2.27
N THR A 573 23.07 -12.44 -1.75
CA THR A 573 23.53 -11.26 -2.49
C THR A 573 24.24 -10.24 -1.58
N GLU A 574 25.17 -9.49 -2.15
CA GLU A 574 25.86 -8.39 -1.47
C GLU A 574 25.02 -7.10 -1.56
N LEU A 575 24.67 -6.52 -0.42
CA LEU A 575 23.94 -5.26 -0.30
C LEU A 575 24.80 -4.23 0.46
N LYS A 576 25.36 -3.26 -0.26
CA LYS A 576 26.13 -2.13 0.33
C LYS A 576 27.17 -2.59 1.38
N SER A 577 27.99 -3.57 1.02
CA SER A 577 29.02 -4.18 1.88
C SER A 577 28.51 -5.05 3.03
N LYS A 578 27.22 -5.41 3.03
CA LYS A 578 26.65 -6.49 3.86
C LYS A 578 26.19 -7.65 2.97
N TRP A 579 25.89 -8.79 3.57
CA TRP A 579 25.47 -10.00 2.87
C TRP A 579 24.06 -10.40 3.26
N ASN A 580 23.17 -10.41 2.27
CA ASN A 580 21.77 -10.78 2.46
C ASN A 580 21.56 -12.24 2.08
N TYR A 581 21.09 -13.04 3.03
CA TYR A 581 20.78 -14.46 2.86
C TYR A 581 19.26 -14.60 2.88
N ALA A 582 18.68 -14.95 1.74
CA ALA A 582 17.28 -15.30 1.62
C ALA A 582 17.11 -16.81 1.87
N ILE A 583 16.25 -17.13 2.84
CA ILE A 583 15.95 -18.47 3.31
C ILE A 583 14.45 -18.73 3.09
N SER A 584 14.11 -19.83 2.43
CA SER A 584 12.71 -20.29 2.30
C SER A 584 12.39 -21.26 3.42
N PHE A 585 11.20 -21.18 4.00
CA PHE A 585 10.77 -22.13 5.01
C PHE A 585 10.49 -23.50 4.38
N THR A 586 10.94 -24.56 5.04
CA THR A 586 10.73 -25.95 4.61
C THR A 586 9.60 -26.61 5.40
N SER A 587 9.52 -26.30 6.69
CA SER A 587 8.46 -26.77 7.58
C SER A 587 8.19 -25.76 8.68
N VAL A 588 6.91 -25.54 8.98
CA VAL A 588 6.46 -24.69 10.08
C VAL A 588 5.36 -25.46 10.82
N SER A 589 5.56 -25.74 12.11
CA SER A 589 4.51 -26.33 12.94
C SER A 589 3.31 -25.38 13.04
N SER A 590 2.09 -25.90 13.18
CA SER A 590 0.88 -25.07 13.28
C SER A 590 0.95 -24.00 14.38
N GLU A 591 1.55 -24.31 15.54
CA GLU A 591 1.74 -23.34 16.63
C GLU A 591 2.68 -22.20 16.23
N ASN A 592 3.89 -22.52 15.75
CA ASN A 592 4.84 -21.51 15.26
C ASN A 592 4.30 -20.70 14.08
N LEU A 593 3.41 -21.26 13.24
CA LEU A 593 2.75 -20.52 12.17
C LEU A 593 1.84 -19.41 12.72
N LEU A 594 1.07 -19.69 13.77
CA LEU A 594 0.25 -18.69 14.44
C LEU A 594 1.10 -17.60 15.10
N ILE A 595 2.22 -17.97 15.72
CA ILE A 595 3.17 -16.99 16.29
C ILE A 595 3.83 -16.15 15.18
N LEU A 596 4.17 -16.77 14.04
CA LEU A 596 4.71 -16.06 12.88
C LEU A 596 3.73 -15.01 12.37
N TYR A 597 2.43 -15.31 12.35
CA TYR A 597 1.41 -14.31 12.02
C TYR A 597 1.40 -13.13 12.99
N HIS A 598 1.59 -13.34 14.29
CA HIS A 598 1.74 -12.23 15.23
C HIS A 598 2.98 -11.38 14.93
N ILE A 599 4.13 -12.01 14.69
CA ILE A 599 5.36 -11.29 14.32
C ILE A 599 5.16 -10.43 13.05
N LEU A 600 4.38 -10.92 12.08
CA LEU A 600 4.12 -10.22 10.82
C LEU A 600 3.09 -9.09 10.96
N TYR A 601 1.96 -9.36 11.63
CA TYR A 601 0.76 -8.50 11.55
C TYR A 601 0.45 -7.71 12.81
N ASP A 602 1.01 -8.08 13.97
CA ASP A 602 0.86 -7.32 15.22
C ASP A 602 1.84 -6.14 15.29
N ARG A 603 1.78 -5.28 14.27
CA ARG A 603 2.61 -4.09 14.15
C ARG A 603 2.05 -3.11 13.15
N ILE A 604 2.45 -1.85 13.26
CA ILE A 604 2.09 -0.83 12.27
C ILE A 604 2.93 -1.06 11.00
N PRO A 605 2.31 -1.20 9.81
CA PRO A 605 3.03 -1.39 8.55
C PRO A 605 4.02 -0.26 8.26
N VAL A 606 5.20 -0.63 7.75
CA VAL A 606 6.27 0.32 7.40
C VAL A 606 6.04 0.89 6.01
N HIS A 607 4.96 1.66 5.85
CA HIS A 607 4.62 2.38 4.62
C HIS A 607 4.80 3.88 4.78
N PRO A 608 5.08 4.63 3.69
CA PRO A 608 5.20 6.08 3.76
C PRO A 608 3.93 6.71 4.35
N LYS A 609 4.08 7.49 5.41
CA LYS A 609 2.94 8.18 6.05
C LYS A 609 2.61 9.53 5.41
N LYS A 610 3.52 10.06 4.59
CA LYS A 610 3.40 11.32 3.84
C LYS A 610 4.04 11.16 2.47
N VAL A 611 3.60 11.98 1.51
CA VAL A 611 4.24 12.07 0.20
C VAL A 611 5.66 12.61 0.36
N ALA A 612 6.64 11.93 -0.25
CA ALA A 612 8.05 12.29 -0.20
C ALA A 612 8.28 13.72 -0.72
N SER A 613 9.14 14.49 -0.04
CA SER A 613 9.42 15.89 -0.37
C SER A 613 10.03 16.08 -1.76
N GLN A 614 10.72 15.06 -2.28
CA GLN A 614 11.40 15.06 -3.57
C GLN A 614 10.51 14.53 -4.71
N SER A 615 9.25 14.17 -4.47
CA SER A 615 8.39 13.60 -5.53
C SER A 615 7.87 14.69 -6.49
N SER A 616 8.46 14.80 -7.69
CA SER A 616 8.02 15.70 -8.76
C SER A 616 7.25 14.97 -9.89
N PHE A 617 6.62 15.74 -10.79
CA PHE A 617 5.98 15.19 -12.00
C PHE A 617 6.98 14.37 -12.84
N TYR A 618 8.20 14.90 -13.00
CA TYR A 618 9.27 14.27 -13.76
C TYR A 618 9.76 12.99 -13.09
N ASP A 619 9.97 13.00 -11.79
CA ASP A 619 10.47 11.82 -11.06
C ASP A 619 9.47 10.66 -11.10
N ASP A 620 8.18 10.96 -10.93
CA ASP A 620 7.14 9.92 -10.95
C ASP A 620 6.99 9.32 -12.37
N PHE A 621 7.07 10.15 -13.42
CA PHE A 621 7.02 9.69 -14.82
C PHE A 621 8.23 8.86 -15.21
N THR A 622 9.44 9.40 -14.98
CA THR A 622 10.69 8.73 -15.35
C THR A 622 10.89 7.44 -14.58
N ARG A 623 10.51 7.39 -13.30
CA ARG A 623 10.53 6.16 -12.51
C ARG A 623 9.64 5.09 -13.12
N ASN A 624 8.43 5.45 -13.56
CA ASN A 624 7.54 4.50 -14.24
C ASN A 624 8.13 4.04 -15.58
N LEU A 625 8.64 4.95 -16.40
CA LEU A 625 9.24 4.61 -17.69
C LEU A 625 10.46 3.69 -17.53
N HIS A 626 11.38 4.05 -16.64
CA HIS A 626 12.63 3.33 -16.42
C HIS A 626 12.39 1.95 -15.76
N SER A 627 11.60 1.90 -14.68
CA SER A 627 11.37 0.65 -13.93
C SER A 627 10.62 -0.40 -14.76
N ARG A 628 9.82 0.04 -15.74
CA ARG A 628 9.11 -0.85 -16.67
C ARG A 628 10.00 -1.33 -17.81
N GLY A 629 11.04 -0.58 -18.16
CA GLY A 629 12.03 -0.97 -19.18
C GLY A 629 13.12 -1.89 -18.66
N GLN A 630 13.27 -2.04 -17.34
CA GLN A 630 14.27 -2.92 -16.73
C GLN A 630 13.87 -4.40 -16.88
N LYS A 631 14.77 -5.22 -17.43
CA LYS A 631 14.66 -6.68 -17.36
C LYS A 631 15.04 -7.13 -15.96
N ASN A 632 14.14 -7.85 -15.28
CA ASN A 632 14.46 -8.49 -14.02
C ASN A 632 15.34 -9.71 -14.30
N ILE A 633 16.57 -9.67 -13.80
CA ILE A 633 17.45 -10.83 -13.77
C ILE A 633 17.34 -11.42 -12.37
N PHE A 634 16.88 -12.66 -12.26
CA PHE A 634 16.80 -13.38 -11.00
C PHE A 634 18.07 -14.20 -10.82
N SER A 635 18.77 -14.00 -9.71
CA SER A 635 19.90 -14.84 -9.34
C SER A 635 19.41 -15.98 -8.45
N THR A 636 19.86 -17.20 -8.72
CA THR A 636 19.61 -18.40 -7.89
C THR A 636 20.81 -18.76 -7.03
N ARG A 637 21.76 -17.83 -6.86
CA ARG A 637 23.05 -18.08 -6.22
C ARG A 637 22.88 -18.43 -4.75
N LYS A 638 23.35 -19.61 -4.33
CA LYS A 638 23.21 -20.08 -2.93
C LYS A 638 24.46 -19.92 -2.08
N LEU A 639 25.56 -19.42 -2.66
CA LEU A 639 26.83 -19.14 -1.97
C LEU A 639 27.25 -17.66 -2.15
N PRO A 640 27.94 -17.03 -1.18
CA PRO A 640 28.38 -15.64 -1.31
C PRO A 640 29.44 -15.50 -2.40
N ARG A 641 29.27 -14.61 -3.38
CA ARG A 641 30.31 -14.32 -4.39
C ARG A 641 31.14 -13.12 -3.99
N ILE A 642 32.32 -13.38 -3.44
CA ILE A 642 33.25 -12.37 -2.96
C ILE A 642 34.14 -11.95 -4.13
N SER A 643 34.07 -10.69 -4.52
CA SER A 643 34.98 -10.11 -5.51
C SER A 643 36.28 -9.75 -4.82
N LEU A 644 37.39 -10.25 -5.36
CA LEU A 644 38.75 -10.04 -4.85
C LEU A 644 39.68 -9.66 -6.02
N GLN A 645 40.90 -9.24 -5.70
CA GLN A 645 42.00 -9.07 -6.68
C GLN A 645 43.34 -9.36 -6.00
N THR A 646 43.42 -10.50 -5.33
CA THR A 646 44.58 -10.85 -4.51
C THR A 646 45.54 -11.73 -5.30
N VAL A 647 46.82 -11.40 -5.28
CA VAL A 647 47.87 -12.27 -5.84
C VAL A 647 48.30 -13.27 -4.77
N LEU A 648 48.13 -14.55 -5.08
CA LEU A 648 48.57 -15.67 -4.25
C LEU A 648 49.62 -16.49 -5.01
N PHE A 649 50.29 -17.40 -4.32
CA PHE A 649 51.31 -18.25 -4.92
C PHE A 649 50.92 -19.72 -4.76
N THR A 650 51.18 -20.52 -5.78
CA THR A 650 51.10 -21.98 -5.67
C THR A 650 52.26 -22.51 -4.83
N THR A 651 52.17 -23.77 -4.36
CA THR A 651 53.30 -24.47 -3.71
C THR A 651 54.55 -24.54 -4.60
N GLU A 652 54.38 -24.46 -5.93
CA GLU A 652 55.46 -24.37 -6.93
C GLU A 652 56.00 -22.94 -7.14
N GLY A 653 55.52 -21.95 -6.37
CA GLY A 653 55.96 -20.55 -6.46
C GLY A 653 55.37 -19.76 -7.64
N LYS A 654 54.42 -20.32 -8.40
CA LYS A 654 53.78 -19.62 -9.53
C LYS A 654 52.72 -18.64 -9.02
N PRO A 655 52.72 -17.36 -9.45
CA PRO A 655 51.71 -16.38 -9.03
C PRO A 655 50.37 -16.63 -9.72
N VAL A 656 49.28 -16.57 -8.95
CA VAL A 656 47.90 -16.70 -9.41
C VAL A 656 47.07 -15.56 -8.84
N THR A 657 46.22 -14.93 -9.64
CA THR A 657 45.36 -13.84 -9.13
C THR A 657 43.96 -14.38 -8.83
N LEU A 658 43.54 -14.32 -7.58
CA LEU A 658 42.19 -14.66 -7.13
C LEU A 658 41.24 -13.49 -7.44
N ILE A 659 40.28 -13.73 -8.34
CA ILE A 659 39.34 -12.70 -8.83
C ILE A 659 37.98 -12.83 -8.15
N ASN A 660 37.46 -14.05 -8.02
CA ASN A 660 36.19 -14.30 -7.33
C ASN A 660 36.33 -15.55 -6.45
N PHE A 661 35.64 -15.55 -5.31
CA PHE A 661 35.63 -16.65 -4.37
C PHE A 661 34.24 -16.84 -3.79
N ASN A 662 33.78 -18.09 -3.62
CA ASN A 662 32.50 -18.39 -2.97
C ASN A 662 32.55 -19.58 -1.99
N TYR A 663 33.71 -19.82 -1.38
CA TYR A 663 34.04 -20.97 -0.51
C TYR A 663 34.19 -22.31 -1.21
N GLU A 664 33.28 -22.67 -2.12
CA GLU A 664 33.38 -23.94 -2.86
C GLU A 664 34.16 -23.81 -4.15
N PHE A 665 34.17 -22.62 -4.74
CA PHE A 665 34.87 -22.32 -5.97
C PHE A 665 35.68 -21.03 -5.86
N ALA A 666 36.79 -21.04 -6.58
CA ALA A 666 37.66 -19.89 -6.74
C ALA A 666 37.96 -19.69 -8.23
N PHE A 667 37.77 -18.45 -8.71
CA PHE A 667 38.10 -18.07 -10.08
C PHE A 667 39.44 -17.36 -10.10
N PHE A 668 40.40 -17.98 -10.77
CA PHE A 668 41.77 -17.50 -10.87
C PHE A 668 42.10 -17.01 -12.28
N LYS A 669 42.84 -15.89 -12.35
CA LYS A 669 43.54 -15.50 -13.57
C LYS A 669 44.98 -15.99 -13.48
N LEU A 670 45.35 -16.88 -14.38
CA LEU A 670 46.68 -17.50 -14.47
C LEU A 670 47.55 -16.70 -15.45
N THR A 671 48.85 -16.56 -15.15
CA THR A 671 49.80 -15.79 -15.97
C THR A 671 50.50 -16.62 -17.06
N GLN A 672 50.60 -17.95 -16.93
CA GLN A 672 51.42 -18.76 -17.87
C GLN A 672 50.82 -20.10 -18.28
N VAL A 673 50.39 -20.98 -17.36
CA VAL A 673 49.95 -22.35 -17.70
C VAL A 673 48.74 -22.77 -16.86
N LYS A 674 47.78 -23.46 -17.50
CA LYS A 674 46.62 -24.07 -16.84
C LYS A 674 47.06 -25.29 -16.03
N LEU A 675 46.64 -25.35 -14.76
CA LEU A 675 46.94 -26.48 -13.89
C LEU A 675 45.64 -27.25 -13.62
N TYR A 676 45.65 -28.58 -13.79
CA TYR A 676 44.48 -29.41 -13.51
C TYR A 676 44.21 -29.51 -12.00
N THR A 677 45.27 -29.62 -11.21
CA THR A 677 45.25 -29.53 -9.75
C THR A 677 46.26 -28.47 -9.31
N MET A 678 45.91 -27.64 -8.33
CA MET A 678 46.86 -26.70 -7.75
C MET A 678 46.59 -26.52 -6.25
N THR A 679 47.66 -26.34 -5.49
CA THR A 679 47.60 -25.97 -4.07
C THR A 679 48.08 -24.54 -3.95
N VAL A 680 47.20 -23.64 -3.54
CA VAL A 680 47.49 -22.22 -3.35
C VAL A 680 47.85 -21.99 -1.90
N VAL A 681 49.00 -21.38 -1.65
CA VAL A 681 49.47 -21.06 -0.30
C VAL A 681 48.89 -19.72 0.13
N ILE A 682 48.22 -19.73 1.28
CA ILE A 682 47.64 -18.53 1.90
C ILE A 682 48.60 -17.99 2.96
N ASP A 683 49.14 -18.88 3.80
CA ASP A 683 50.15 -18.58 4.80
C ASP A 683 51.12 -19.76 4.90
N GLN A 684 52.41 -19.49 4.63
CA GLN A 684 53.48 -20.50 4.68
C GLN A 684 53.86 -20.89 6.11
N GLU A 685 53.80 -19.96 7.08
CA GLU A 685 54.24 -20.21 8.46
C GLU A 685 53.22 -21.05 9.22
N GLN A 686 51.93 -20.88 8.91
CA GLN A 686 50.82 -21.58 9.55
C GLN A 686 50.32 -22.79 8.74
N ASN A 687 51.00 -23.15 7.65
CA ASN A 687 50.62 -24.23 6.73
C ASN A 687 49.16 -24.12 6.23
N LEU A 688 48.70 -22.90 5.95
CA LEU A 688 47.34 -22.63 5.47
C LEU A 688 47.32 -22.65 3.95
N VAL A 689 46.67 -23.68 3.38
CA VAL A 689 46.63 -23.91 1.93
C VAL A 689 45.20 -24.09 1.42
N MET A 690 44.98 -23.74 0.15
CA MET A 690 43.73 -23.97 -0.58
C MET A 690 43.98 -24.99 -1.70
N GLU A 691 43.36 -26.15 -1.58
CA GLU A 691 43.48 -27.25 -2.53
C GLU A 691 42.41 -27.13 -3.60
N CYS A 692 42.83 -27.00 -4.86
CA CYS A 692 41.97 -26.63 -5.98
C CYS A 692 42.07 -27.66 -7.11
N ILE A 693 40.93 -28.09 -7.65
CA ILE A 693 40.82 -28.88 -8.90
C ILE A 693 40.12 -28.05 -9.96
N LEU A 694 40.64 -28.06 -11.18
CA LEU A 694 40.06 -27.36 -12.32
C LEU A 694 38.64 -27.90 -12.58
N ASN A 695 37.67 -27.01 -12.48
CA ASN A 695 36.26 -27.33 -12.72
C ASN A 695 35.83 -26.88 -14.12
N ASP A 696 36.22 -25.68 -14.51
CA ASP A 696 35.88 -25.11 -15.82
C ASP A 696 36.93 -24.09 -16.27
N ASP A 697 37.03 -23.88 -17.58
CA ASP A 697 38.05 -23.05 -18.21
C ASP A 697 37.41 -22.03 -19.15
N LYS A 698 37.61 -20.75 -18.85
CA LYS A 698 36.98 -19.63 -19.57
C LYS A 698 38.03 -18.71 -20.18
N LYS A 699 37.65 -17.97 -21.21
CA LYS A 699 38.55 -17.01 -21.90
C LYS A 699 39.20 -15.98 -20.95
N ALA A 700 38.57 -15.69 -19.81
CA ALA A 700 39.05 -14.70 -18.84
C ALA A 700 39.84 -15.28 -17.65
N GLY A 701 39.96 -16.61 -17.54
CA GLY A 701 40.56 -17.30 -16.39
C GLY A 701 39.95 -18.69 -16.16
N CYS A 702 40.41 -19.38 -15.12
CA CYS A 702 40.01 -20.75 -14.81
C CYS A 702 39.23 -20.81 -13.48
N LEU A 703 38.13 -21.57 -13.47
CA LEU A 703 37.31 -21.84 -12.30
C LEU A 703 37.80 -23.14 -11.65
N TYR A 704 38.13 -23.06 -10.37
CA TYR A 704 38.58 -24.19 -9.57
C TYR A 704 37.57 -24.51 -8.49
N LYS A 705 37.32 -25.81 -8.26
CA LYS A 705 36.62 -26.32 -7.09
C LYS A 705 37.63 -26.51 -5.94
N ILE A 706 37.28 -26.02 -4.76
CA ILE A 706 38.09 -26.10 -3.55
C ILE A 706 37.74 -27.40 -2.81
N LEU A 707 38.73 -28.26 -2.59
CA LEU A 707 38.53 -29.56 -1.94
C LEU A 707 38.42 -29.45 -0.41
N ASN A 708 39.18 -28.52 0.17
CA ASN A 708 39.24 -28.29 1.61
C ASN A 708 38.40 -27.07 2.04
N SER A 709 37.24 -26.86 1.37
CA SER A 709 36.37 -25.69 1.54
C SER A 709 35.80 -25.57 2.96
N GLU A 710 35.25 -26.65 3.52
CA GLU A 710 34.67 -26.64 4.87
C GLU A 710 35.70 -26.34 5.96
N THR A 711 36.92 -26.87 5.80
CA THR A 711 38.02 -26.63 6.76
C THR A 711 38.51 -25.19 6.69
N LEU A 712 38.61 -24.60 5.49
CA LEU A 712 38.97 -23.19 5.31
C LEU A 712 37.89 -22.27 5.87
N ALA A 713 36.62 -22.56 5.58
CA ALA A 713 35.48 -21.76 6.04
C ALA A 713 35.38 -21.66 7.57
N LYS A 714 35.88 -22.66 8.30
CA LYS A 714 35.89 -22.70 9.78
C LYS A 714 37.20 -22.19 10.40
N ASN A 715 38.23 -21.93 9.60
CA ASN A 715 39.54 -21.53 10.11
C ASN A 715 39.58 -20.01 10.39
N PRO A 716 39.75 -19.57 11.66
CA PRO A 716 39.75 -18.15 12.01
C PRO A 716 40.85 -17.33 11.31
N LEU A 717 42.01 -17.93 11.05
CA LEU A 717 43.12 -17.27 10.35
C LEU A 717 42.72 -17.00 8.89
N PHE A 718 42.13 -17.98 8.21
CA PHE A 718 41.64 -17.80 6.85
C PHE A 718 40.59 -16.70 6.76
N LEU A 719 39.63 -16.66 7.69
CA LEU A 719 38.59 -15.64 7.73
C LEU A 719 39.17 -14.23 7.94
N ASN A 720 40.25 -14.10 8.73
CA ASN A 720 40.97 -12.84 8.88
C ASN A 720 41.65 -12.41 7.57
N TYR A 721 42.34 -13.32 6.87
CA TYR A 721 42.92 -13.04 5.56
C TYR A 721 41.86 -12.62 4.54
N LEU A 722 40.72 -13.34 4.51
CA LEU A 722 39.60 -13.01 3.64
C LEU A 722 39.05 -11.61 3.93
N ASN A 723 38.92 -11.23 5.21
CA ASN A 723 38.51 -9.89 5.59
C ASN A 723 39.50 -8.81 5.12
N VAL A 724 40.81 -9.05 5.28
CA VAL A 724 41.86 -8.13 4.79
C VAL A 724 41.75 -7.96 3.27
N TRP A 725 41.68 -9.06 2.52
CA TRP A 725 41.55 -9.01 1.05
C TRP A 725 40.29 -8.27 0.59
N MET A 726 39.17 -8.45 1.30
CA MET A 726 37.94 -7.71 1.04
C MET A 726 38.12 -6.20 1.29
N GLN A 727 38.80 -5.81 2.37
CA GLN A 727 39.08 -4.41 2.68
C GLN A 727 40.00 -3.76 1.64
N GLU A 728 41.07 -4.45 1.24
CA GLU A 728 41.99 -4.01 0.19
C GLU A 728 41.26 -3.81 -1.15
N TYR A 729 40.42 -4.76 -1.54
CA TYR A 729 39.61 -4.66 -2.76
C TYR A 729 38.68 -3.44 -2.72
N GLN A 730 37.99 -3.21 -1.61
CA GLN A 730 37.10 -2.04 -1.45
C GLN A 730 37.88 -0.71 -1.43
N ALA A 731 39.07 -0.68 -0.84
CA ALA A 731 39.94 0.49 -0.85
C ALA A 731 40.38 0.84 -2.29
N ASN A 732 40.88 -0.15 -3.03
CA ASN A 732 41.32 0.01 -4.42
C ASN A 732 40.18 0.43 -5.37
N LYS A 733 38.95 -0.02 -5.09
CA LYS A 733 37.76 0.40 -5.82
C LYS A 733 37.41 1.88 -5.65
N LYS A 734 37.74 2.50 -4.49
CA LYS A 734 37.51 3.93 -4.25
C LYS A 734 38.54 4.83 -4.91
N THR A 735 39.76 4.35 -5.11
CA THR A 735 40.89 5.12 -5.70
C THR A 735 40.81 5.22 -7.22
N LEU A 736 40.05 4.34 -7.88
CA LEU A 736 39.77 4.37 -9.32
C LEU A 736 38.46 5.14 -9.58
N SER A 737 38.56 6.42 -9.97
CA SER A 737 37.43 7.21 -10.48
C SER A 737 36.99 6.72 -11.86
N MET A 738 36.28 5.59 -11.90
CA MET A 738 35.60 5.14 -13.11
C MET A 738 34.31 5.96 -13.30
N PRO A 739 34.07 6.53 -14.50
CA PRO A 739 32.84 7.30 -14.76
C PRO A 739 31.62 6.41 -14.54
N GLN A 740 30.61 6.96 -13.86
CA GLN A 740 29.28 6.36 -13.64
C GLN A 740 28.55 6.14 -14.97
N LYS A 741 28.96 5.13 -15.73
CA LYS A 741 28.26 4.58 -16.89
C LYS A 741 28.79 3.18 -17.23
N TYR A 742 28.91 2.33 -16.22
CA TYR A 742 28.93 0.89 -16.47
C TYR A 742 27.57 0.34 -16.06
N SER A 743 26.79 0.00 -17.09
CA SER A 743 25.67 -0.91 -17.00
C SER A 743 26.00 -2.05 -16.04
N THR A 744 25.06 -2.36 -15.14
CA THR A 744 25.02 -3.63 -14.40
C THR A 744 25.55 -4.74 -15.31
N PRO A 745 26.58 -5.51 -14.89
CA PRO A 745 27.02 -6.66 -15.67
C PRO A 745 25.77 -7.50 -15.95
N ARG A 746 25.57 -7.92 -17.21
CA ARG A 746 24.52 -8.88 -17.55
C ARG A 746 24.81 -10.14 -16.74
N ASP A 747 24.05 -10.34 -15.65
CA ASP A 747 24.02 -11.58 -14.89
C ASP A 747 23.29 -12.60 -15.77
N GLU A 748 24.04 -13.47 -16.43
CA GLU A 748 23.54 -14.68 -17.06
C GLU A 748 24.10 -15.88 -16.26
N PHE A 749 23.17 -16.68 -15.72
CA PHE A 749 23.18 -18.11 -15.37
C PHE A 749 24.13 -18.76 -14.30
N THR A 750 23.50 -19.73 -13.62
CA THR A 750 23.99 -20.88 -12.80
C THR A 750 25.36 -20.75 -12.15
N ASP A 751 25.38 -20.53 -10.83
CA ASP A 751 26.51 -20.68 -9.89
C ASP A 751 27.95 -20.40 -10.39
N MET A 752 28.09 -19.49 -11.38
CA MET A 752 29.30 -19.01 -12.08
C MET A 752 29.43 -19.44 -13.58
N ASP A 753 28.34 -19.48 -14.34
CA ASP A 753 28.37 -19.73 -15.79
C ASP A 753 28.27 -18.51 -16.70
N PHE A 754 29.39 -18.14 -17.33
CA PHE A 754 29.39 -17.51 -18.65
C PHE A 754 29.23 -18.60 -19.73
N ILE A 755 28.01 -19.05 -20.02
CA ILE A 755 27.67 -19.73 -21.29
C ILE A 755 26.30 -19.25 -21.79
N LYS A 756 26.27 -18.93 -23.09
CA LYS A 756 25.13 -18.50 -23.88
C LYS A 756 24.37 -19.70 -24.45
N ASP A 757 23.08 -19.47 -24.65
CA ASP A 757 22.14 -20.21 -25.53
C ASP A 757 21.70 -21.60 -25.03
N ASP A 758 20.71 -21.59 -24.15
CA ASP A 758 19.45 -22.33 -24.36
C ASP A 758 18.34 -21.70 -23.48
N TYR A 759 17.32 -21.14 -24.14
CA TYR A 759 16.14 -20.61 -23.45
C TYR A 759 15.29 -21.77 -22.92
N VAL A 760 15.24 -21.92 -21.60
CA VAL A 760 14.17 -22.68 -20.96
C VAL A 760 13.19 -21.68 -20.36
N GLU A 761 12.04 -21.50 -21.02
CA GLU A 761 10.83 -21.03 -20.34
C GLU A 761 10.49 -22.06 -19.25
N MET A 762 10.96 -21.86 -18.02
CA MET A 762 10.50 -22.66 -16.90
C MET A 762 9.09 -22.20 -16.51
N ASP A 763 8.16 -23.14 -16.67
CA ASP A 763 6.76 -23.07 -16.29
C ASP A 763 6.59 -22.60 -14.83
N SER A 764 5.77 -21.57 -14.64
CA SER A 764 5.47 -20.89 -13.38
C SER A 764 4.68 -21.73 -12.37
N SER A 765 4.54 -23.03 -12.59
CA SER A 765 3.76 -23.95 -11.76
C SER A 765 4.56 -24.61 -10.61
N LYS A 766 5.87 -24.32 -10.46
CA LYS A 766 6.75 -24.96 -9.47
C LYS A 766 7.62 -24.03 -8.60
N ILE A 767 7.10 -22.88 -8.16
CA ILE A 767 7.67 -22.12 -7.01
C ILE A 767 6.56 -21.61 -6.12
#